data_AF-A0A7K0X902-F1
#
_entry.id   AF-A0A7K0X902-F1
#
_cell.length_a   1.000
_cell.length_b   1.000
_cell.length_c   1.000
_cell.angle_alpha   90.00
_cell.angle_beta   90.00
_cell.angle_gamma   90.00
#
_symmetry.space_group_name_H-M   'P 1'
#
loop_
_entity.id
_entity.type
_entity.pdbx_description
1 polymer ?
#
loop_
_entity_poly.entity_id
_entity_poly.type
_entity_poly.pdbx_seq_one_letter_code
_entity_poly.pdbx_strand_id
1 'polypeptide(L)'
;SVAIAASAADAADSLLLALRGSGQALYIGLAEDSFIVASEPYGVVEETATYLRLDGDIPVDPTNPASSGQVVRLVGAHAGDREGIERWAYDGTVIPVAADDLADAQITTRDIDRGDSPHFLLKEIGEAPASFRKTLRGKLVELDGRSDVLLGDEVLSPELRAALADGSITRILAIGQGTAAVAARALLEGLAAFAPTSPVAVEAILATELSGFHLADSMVDTLVVAVSQSGTTTDTNRTVDLVRARGAHVVAIVNRRNSDLTDRADGVLYTSDGRDVEMSVASTKAFYAQIAASFLLAAALADAIGVTSPDRAAVLDGLRQIPEALEQTFALRGDIEAAAQQVAPSRRYWAIVGNGANRIAAEEVRIKLSELCYKAIACDGTEDKKHIDLSSEPMILVCAAGLQGSTADDVAKEVAIYRAHKAAPVVIATQGEERFSAALQVIAVPEVHPRLAFILSAMVGHLFGYEAALAIDAQARPLREARAAIDSAVAAGLPGDGESLLRGLRPLLTTLASRYFDGLRSGEYNGHLEASSAVRLAIVWRFALGSVPLESYQVEYGKVGTPAVVLEDLVAALTSAIDELTRPVDAIKHQAKTVTVGISRSDETLMQVPLVKEVLSTGVSRDRLTYSTLRTLSALEPLVDEVLGYTRYAIEGHVDPAGRDEARIVIVDRGGLARDLQSRTTDDPQLRGTKRLVAVEHTVLVAKGRNDGRTVVIVPEIKDGETTGLSLLHVHLRNDLALPTLRSVLQGYRNRYAAIKHAVTETEPIFRDDLLTDVPVIELMTEPVNLLAEHWRS
;
A
#
# COMPACT_ATOMS: atom_id res chain seq x y z
N SER A 1 8.62 -9.93 -8.06
CA SER A 1 8.14 -9.63 -9.42
C SER A 1 8.99 -8.51 -9.98
N VAL A 2 9.36 -8.57 -11.26
CA VAL A 2 10.16 -7.55 -11.96
C VAL A 2 9.57 -7.30 -13.35
N ALA A 3 9.54 -6.04 -13.76
CA ALA A 3 9.28 -5.58 -15.13
C ALA A 3 10.40 -4.61 -15.49
N ILE A 4 11.16 -4.89 -16.55
CA ILE A 4 12.36 -4.14 -16.91
C ILE A 4 12.31 -3.83 -18.40
N ALA A 5 12.67 -2.60 -18.75
CA ALA A 5 13.02 -2.19 -20.11
C ALA A 5 14.48 -1.72 -20.13
N ALA A 6 15.26 -2.17 -21.10
CA ALA A 6 16.67 -1.85 -21.26
C ALA A 6 17.00 -1.54 -22.72
N SER A 7 17.75 -0.47 -22.93
CA SER A 7 18.31 -0.08 -24.23
C SER A 7 19.82 0.10 -24.07
N ALA A 8 20.59 -0.27 -25.08
CA ALA A 8 22.04 -0.11 -25.09
C ALA A 8 22.44 0.88 -26.19
N ALA A 9 23.42 1.75 -25.91
CA ALA A 9 23.82 2.81 -26.85
C ALA A 9 24.46 2.27 -28.14
N ASP A 10 25.07 1.08 -28.08
CA ASP A 10 25.66 0.35 -29.20
C ASP A 10 24.62 -0.49 -29.98
N ALA A 11 23.38 -0.58 -29.49
CA ALA A 11 22.28 -1.30 -30.12
C ALA A 11 20.98 -0.48 -30.06
N ALA A 12 21.06 0.79 -30.51
CA ALA A 12 19.96 1.76 -30.45
C ALA A 12 18.69 1.34 -31.21
N ASP A 13 18.82 0.46 -32.20
CA ASP A 13 17.70 -0.09 -32.97
C ASP A 13 16.99 -1.26 -32.26
N SER A 14 17.27 -1.50 -30.98
CA SER A 14 16.67 -2.59 -30.21
C SER A 14 16.28 -2.18 -28.80
N LEU A 15 15.15 -2.70 -28.34
CA LEU A 15 14.69 -2.57 -26.95
C LEU A 15 14.51 -3.95 -26.34
N LEU A 16 15.11 -4.17 -25.18
CA LEU A 16 15.02 -5.42 -24.43
C LEU A 16 14.02 -5.24 -23.29
N LEU A 17 13.09 -6.17 -23.17
CA LEU A 17 12.08 -6.22 -22.11
C LEU A 17 12.19 -7.53 -21.35
N ALA A 18 11.92 -7.51 -20.05
CA ALA A 18 11.84 -8.71 -19.23
C ALA A 18 10.74 -8.58 -18.18
N LEU A 19 9.89 -9.59 -18.07
CA LEU A 19 8.81 -9.69 -17.09
C LEU A 19 8.87 -11.03 -16.37
N ARG A 20 8.91 -11.00 -15.03
CA ARG A 20 8.86 -12.21 -14.20
C ARG A 20 8.13 -11.95 -12.89
N GLY A 21 7.14 -12.76 -12.57
CA GLY A 21 6.20 -12.53 -11.47
C GLY A 21 4.89 -11.86 -11.93
N SER A 22 3.79 -12.08 -11.22
CA SER A 22 2.47 -11.44 -11.43
C SER A 22 2.36 -10.01 -10.92
N GLY A 23 3.28 -9.58 -10.06
CA GLY A 23 3.16 -8.29 -9.38
C GLY A 23 3.37 -7.05 -10.27
N GLN A 24 3.71 -7.20 -11.54
CA GLN A 24 3.97 -6.13 -12.51
C GLN A 24 3.45 -6.58 -13.88
N ALA A 25 3.27 -5.64 -14.82
CA ALA A 25 2.82 -5.93 -16.18
C ALA A 25 3.62 -5.13 -17.21
N LEU A 26 3.71 -5.66 -18.42
CA LEU A 26 4.27 -4.99 -19.60
C LEU A 26 3.37 -5.26 -20.79
N TYR A 27 3.12 -4.20 -21.56
CA TYR A 27 2.32 -4.19 -22.77
C TYR A 27 3.16 -3.61 -23.90
N ILE A 28 3.10 -4.23 -25.07
CA ILE A 28 3.77 -3.79 -26.29
C ILE A 28 2.69 -3.42 -27.29
N GLY A 29 2.45 -2.13 -27.48
CA GLY A 29 1.58 -1.59 -28.52
C GLY A 29 2.24 -1.62 -29.89
N LEU A 30 1.47 -1.98 -30.90
CA LEU A 30 1.88 -2.00 -32.31
C LEU A 30 1.30 -0.76 -33.01
N ALA A 31 2.10 0.30 -33.14
CA ALA A 31 1.72 1.54 -33.82
C ALA A 31 2.42 1.66 -35.18
N GLU A 32 1.97 2.57 -36.04
CA GLU A 32 2.60 2.77 -37.36
C GLU A 32 4.09 3.13 -37.16
N ASP A 33 4.98 2.34 -37.77
CA ASP A 33 6.44 2.48 -37.70
C ASP A 33 7.04 2.54 -36.28
N SER A 34 6.34 2.06 -35.25
CA SER A 34 6.79 2.17 -33.86
C SER A 34 6.23 1.09 -32.92
N PHE A 35 7.02 0.75 -31.89
CA PHE A 35 6.53 -0.01 -30.74
C PHE A 35 6.36 0.93 -29.54
N ILE A 36 5.23 0.85 -28.85
CA ILE A 36 4.99 1.59 -27.61
C ILE A 36 5.00 0.60 -26.45
N VAL A 37 5.87 0.82 -25.46
CA VAL A 37 5.94 -0.06 -24.29
C VAL A 37 5.42 0.66 -23.06
N ALA A 38 4.47 0.05 -22.37
CA ALA A 38 3.87 0.61 -21.17
C ALA A 38 3.64 -0.47 -20.11
N SER A 39 3.52 -0.05 -18.85
CA SER A 39 3.15 -0.94 -17.74
C SER A 39 1.64 -1.18 -17.64
N GLU A 40 0.82 -0.42 -18.37
CA GLU A 40 -0.63 -0.56 -18.45
C GLU A 40 -1.13 -0.26 -19.87
N PRO A 41 -2.30 -0.78 -20.29
CA PRO A 41 -2.87 -0.52 -21.61
C PRO A 41 -3.09 0.97 -21.89
N TYR A 42 -3.32 1.79 -20.86
CA TYR A 42 -3.52 3.24 -21.01
C TYR A 42 -2.32 3.94 -21.67
N GLY A 43 -1.11 3.41 -21.48
CA GLY A 43 0.10 3.99 -22.07
C GLY A 43 0.32 3.63 -23.53
N VAL A 44 -0.48 2.72 -24.11
CA VAL A 44 -0.39 2.36 -25.54
C VAL A 44 -1.53 2.96 -26.37
N VAL A 45 -2.71 3.17 -25.77
CA VAL A 45 -3.94 3.56 -26.50
C VAL A 45 -3.94 4.93 -27.14
N GLU A 46 -2.96 5.78 -26.82
CA GLU A 46 -2.76 7.06 -27.52
C GLU A 46 -2.33 6.86 -28.97
N GLU A 47 -1.46 5.88 -29.22
CA GLU A 47 -0.87 5.62 -30.53
C GLU A 47 -1.50 4.41 -31.22
N THR A 48 -1.96 3.41 -30.45
CA THR A 48 -2.52 2.17 -31.01
C THR A 48 -3.49 1.46 -30.08
N ALA A 49 -4.54 0.89 -30.65
CA ALA A 49 -5.46 0.02 -29.92
C ALA A 49 -4.93 -1.40 -29.75
N THR A 50 -4.01 -1.86 -30.61
CA THR A 50 -3.58 -3.25 -30.65
C THR A 50 -2.28 -3.44 -29.87
N TYR A 51 -2.26 -4.39 -28.95
CA TYR A 51 -1.09 -4.65 -28.12
C TYR A 51 -0.90 -6.14 -27.81
N LEU A 52 0.34 -6.49 -27.45
CA LEU A 52 0.72 -7.76 -26.84
C LEU A 52 0.90 -7.56 -25.33
N ARG A 53 0.20 -8.34 -24.50
CA ARG A 53 0.44 -8.38 -23.04
C ARG A 53 1.46 -9.49 -22.73
N LEU A 54 2.49 -9.17 -21.95
CA LEU A 54 3.44 -10.18 -21.48
C LEU A 54 2.93 -10.96 -20.27
N ASP A 55 3.34 -12.22 -20.17
CA ASP A 55 3.07 -13.10 -19.03
C ASP A 55 4.33 -13.25 -18.15
N GLY A 56 4.17 -13.04 -16.84
CA GLY A 56 5.26 -13.11 -15.88
C GLY A 56 5.32 -14.42 -15.08
N ASP A 57 4.26 -15.22 -15.06
CA ASP A 57 4.03 -16.28 -14.06
C ASP A 57 3.85 -17.67 -14.66
N ILE A 58 3.18 -17.78 -15.81
CA ILE A 58 2.84 -19.08 -16.39
C ILE A 58 4.09 -19.68 -17.05
N PRO A 59 4.57 -20.85 -16.59
CA PRO A 59 5.68 -21.54 -17.24
C PRO A 59 5.24 -22.08 -18.61
N VAL A 60 6.09 -21.90 -19.62
CA VAL A 60 5.86 -22.47 -20.96
C VAL A 60 5.84 -23.99 -20.92
N ASP A 61 6.72 -24.59 -20.12
CA ASP A 61 6.72 -26.01 -19.80
C ASP A 61 6.29 -26.20 -18.33
N PRO A 62 5.09 -26.76 -18.07
CA PRO A 62 4.60 -27.01 -16.71
C PRO A 62 5.53 -27.88 -15.85
N THR A 63 6.41 -28.67 -16.47
CA THR A 63 7.39 -29.52 -15.78
C THR A 63 8.70 -28.80 -15.45
N ASN A 64 8.93 -27.62 -16.04
CA ASN A 64 10.10 -26.78 -15.79
C ASN A 64 9.69 -25.39 -15.27
N PRO A 65 9.64 -25.18 -13.94
CA PRO A 65 9.31 -23.87 -13.35
C PRO A 65 10.26 -22.73 -13.76
N ALA A 66 11.48 -23.05 -14.23
CA ALA A 66 12.42 -22.04 -14.72
C ALA A 66 11.97 -21.38 -16.03
N SER A 67 11.01 -21.99 -16.75
CA SER A 67 10.40 -21.44 -17.97
C SER A 67 9.34 -20.35 -17.71
N SER A 68 9.12 -19.97 -16.45
CA SER A 68 8.19 -18.88 -16.07
C SER A 68 8.74 -17.50 -16.38
N GLY A 69 7.86 -16.62 -16.84
CA GLY A 69 8.18 -15.26 -17.26
C GLY A 69 8.67 -15.17 -18.71
N GLN A 70 8.76 -13.94 -19.21
CA GLN A 70 9.05 -13.66 -20.61
C GLN A 70 10.17 -12.62 -20.76
N VAL A 71 11.05 -12.86 -21.72
CA VAL A 71 12.07 -11.92 -22.20
C VAL A 71 11.74 -11.60 -23.66
N VAL A 72 11.75 -10.32 -24.02
CA VAL A 72 11.41 -9.87 -25.37
C VAL A 72 12.50 -8.95 -25.91
N ARG A 73 12.82 -9.09 -27.19
CA ARG A 73 13.58 -8.11 -27.97
C ARG A 73 12.68 -7.52 -29.03
N LEU A 74 12.56 -6.19 -29.02
CA LEU A 74 11.89 -5.44 -30.08
C LEU A 74 12.95 -4.94 -31.07
N VAL A 75 12.71 -5.17 -32.36
CA VAL A 75 13.64 -4.85 -33.46
C VAL A 75 13.10 -3.68 -34.26
N GLY A 76 13.81 -2.55 -34.25
CA GLY A 76 13.36 -1.30 -34.88
C GLY A 76 13.13 -1.38 -36.39
N ALA A 77 13.83 -2.27 -37.10
CA ALA A 77 13.63 -2.48 -38.54
C ALA A 77 12.24 -3.03 -38.92
N HIS A 78 11.50 -3.57 -37.94
CA HIS A 78 10.16 -4.12 -38.08
C HIS A 78 9.19 -3.44 -37.11
N ALA A 79 9.44 -2.17 -36.80
CA ALA A 79 8.65 -1.42 -35.84
C ALA A 79 7.18 -1.34 -36.26
N GLY A 80 6.28 -1.63 -35.33
CA GLY A 80 4.83 -1.69 -35.60
C GLY A 80 4.32 -3.06 -36.06
N ASP A 81 5.21 -3.96 -36.49
CA ASP A 81 4.85 -5.30 -36.94
C ASP A 81 5.19 -6.38 -35.91
N ARG A 82 4.35 -7.41 -35.83
CA ARG A 82 4.60 -8.59 -34.98
C ARG A 82 5.92 -9.30 -35.30
N GLU A 83 6.42 -9.17 -36.53
CA GLU A 83 7.70 -9.77 -36.96
C GLU A 83 8.91 -9.15 -36.24
N GLY A 84 8.76 -7.92 -35.73
CA GLY A 84 9.77 -7.26 -34.91
C GLY A 84 9.78 -7.67 -33.45
N ILE A 85 8.93 -8.61 -33.02
CA ILE A 85 8.82 -9.07 -31.63
C ILE A 85 9.43 -10.47 -31.51
N GLU A 86 10.63 -10.54 -30.94
CA GLU A 86 11.27 -11.81 -30.60
C GLU A 86 11.07 -12.10 -29.11
N ARG A 87 10.46 -13.23 -28.76
CA ARG A 87 10.04 -13.57 -27.39
C ARG A 87 10.57 -14.93 -26.94
N TRP A 88 11.07 -15.01 -25.70
CA TRP A 88 11.57 -16.21 -25.06
C TRP A 88 11.05 -16.36 -23.63
N ALA A 89 11.05 -17.59 -23.13
CA ALA A 89 10.99 -17.89 -21.71
C ALA A 89 12.36 -17.67 -21.04
N TYR A 90 12.37 -17.62 -19.70
CA TYR A 90 13.61 -17.43 -18.94
C TYR A 90 14.62 -18.59 -19.05
N ASP A 91 14.19 -19.77 -19.48
CA ASP A 91 15.07 -20.91 -19.76
C ASP A 91 15.64 -20.91 -21.19
N GLY A 92 15.30 -19.90 -21.99
CA GLY A 92 15.74 -19.74 -23.39
C GLY A 92 14.79 -20.35 -24.43
N THR A 93 13.69 -20.97 -24.01
CA THR A 93 12.68 -21.50 -24.94
C THR A 93 12.06 -20.38 -25.77
N VAL A 94 12.07 -20.51 -27.10
CA VAL A 94 11.45 -19.54 -28.01
C VAL A 94 9.93 -19.62 -27.91
N ILE A 95 9.25 -18.49 -27.77
CA ILE A 95 7.79 -18.39 -27.73
C ILE A 95 7.33 -17.58 -28.95
N PRO A 96 6.81 -18.21 -30.02
CA PRO A 96 6.29 -17.51 -31.18
C PRO A 96 5.20 -16.51 -30.80
N VAL A 97 5.13 -15.37 -31.50
CA VAL A 97 4.04 -14.38 -31.33
C VAL A 97 2.95 -14.68 -32.37
N ALA A 98 1.83 -15.24 -31.91
CA ALA A 98 0.68 -15.55 -32.75
C ALA A 98 -0.22 -14.32 -32.92
N ALA A 99 -1.10 -14.33 -33.94
CA ALA A 99 -2.10 -13.28 -34.11
C ALA A 99 -3.08 -13.24 -32.93
N ASP A 100 -3.42 -14.40 -32.38
CA ASP A 100 -4.33 -14.54 -31.23
C ASP A 100 -3.71 -14.07 -29.90
N ASP A 101 -2.40 -13.80 -29.87
CA ASP A 101 -1.74 -13.20 -28.70
C ASP A 101 -1.98 -11.68 -28.63
N LEU A 102 -2.40 -11.06 -29.74
CA LEU A 102 -2.70 -9.63 -29.80
C LEU A 102 -4.11 -9.35 -29.30
N ALA A 103 -4.24 -8.33 -28.46
CA ALA A 103 -5.51 -7.86 -27.94
C ALA A 103 -5.78 -6.44 -28.43
N ASP A 104 -7.04 -6.16 -28.74
CA ASP A 104 -7.51 -4.80 -28.96
C ASP A 104 -8.00 -4.17 -27.66
N ALA A 105 -7.45 -3.00 -27.35
CA ALA A 105 -7.83 -2.19 -26.22
C ALA A 105 -9.33 -1.86 -26.30
N GLN A 106 -10.04 -2.18 -25.23
CA GLN A 106 -11.48 -1.90 -25.10
C GLN A 106 -11.75 -0.50 -24.52
N ILE A 107 -10.70 0.31 -24.45
CA ILE A 107 -10.63 1.66 -23.89
C ILE A 107 -10.03 2.58 -24.94
N THR A 108 -10.30 3.87 -24.83
CA THR A 108 -9.84 4.90 -25.76
C THR A 108 -9.16 6.04 -25.01
N THR A 109 -8.47 6.92 -25.74
CA THR A 109 -7.89 8.14 -25.18
C THR A 109 -8.93 9.01 -24.46
N ARG A 110 -10.20 8.98 -24.89
CA ARG A 110 -11.29 9.72 -24.23
C ARG A 110 -11.57 9.22 -22.81
N ASP A 111 -11.34 7.95 -22.54
CA ASP A 111 -11.60 7.34 -21.24
C ASP A 111 -10.54 7.76 -20.20
N ILE A 112 -9.33 8.10 -20.68
CA ILE A 112 -8.19 8.54 -19.86
C ILE A 112 -7.90 10.05 -19.94
N ASP A 113 -8.67 10.79 -20.75
CA ASP A 113 -8.58 12.24 -20.84
C ASP A 113 -9.21 12.88 -19.59
N ARG A 114 -8.53 13.87 -19.01
CA ARG A 114 -9.03 14.66 -17.88
C ARG A 114 -10.02 15.73 -18.33
N GLY A 115 -10.01 16.11 -19.61
CA GLY A 115 -10.81 17.20 -20.16
C GLY A 115 -10.57 18.51 -19.41
N ASP A 116 -11.63 19.27 -19.18
CA ASP A 116 -11.59 20.57 -18.47
C ASP A 116 -11.47 20.43 -16.94
N SER A 117 -11.46 19.21 -16.40
CA SER A 117 -11.35 19.02 -14.95
C SER A 117 -9.93 19.32 -14.45
N PRO A 118 -9.75 20.01 -13.31
CA PRO A 118 -8.43 20.22 -12.72
C PRO A 118 -7.77 18.92 -12.24
N HIS A 119 -8.58 17.93 -11.84
CA HIS A 119 -8.14 16.65 -11.28
C HIS A 119 -9.00 15.49 -11.82
N PHE A 120 -8.42 14.32 -12.02
CA PHE A 120 -9.15 13.09 -12.36
C PHE A 120 -10.18 12.74 -11.29
N LEU A 121 -9.82 12.89 -10.00
CA LEU A 121 -10.78 12.64 -8.91
C LEU A 121 -12.07 13.45 -9.08
N LEU A 122 -11.97 14.77 -9.32
CA LEU A 122 -13.17 15.61 -9.49
C LEU A 122 -13.97 15.24 -10.74
N LYS A 123 -13.28 14.89 -11.84
CA LYS A 123 -13.92 14.38 -13.06
C LYS A 123 -14.75 13.14 -12.75
N GLU A 124 -14.15 12.18 -12.06
CA GLU A 124 -14.76 10.88 -11.78
C GLU A 124 -15.91 10.99 -10.76
N ILE A 125 -15.82 11.88 -9.78
CA ILE A 125 -16.95 12.25 -8.91
C ILE A 125 -18.10 12.79 -9.78
N GLY A 126 -17.82 13.68 -10.74
CA GLY A 126 -18.81 14.22 -11.67
C GLY A 126 -19.37 13.19 -12.67
N GLU A 127 -18.61 12.14 -13.00
CA GLU A 127 -19.04 11.03 -13.87
C GLU A 127 -19.83 9.93 -13.12
N ALA A 128 -19.78 9.91 -11.79
CA ALA A 128 -20.45 8.90 -10.97
C ALA A 128 -21.96 8.76 -11.25
N PRO A 129 -22.76 9.84 -11.47
CA PRO A 129 -24.17 9.71 -11.86
C PRO A 129 -24.36 8.92 -13.15
N ALA A 130 -23.51 9.17 -14.16
CA ALA A 130 -23.58 8.48 -15.44
C ALA A 130 -23.17 7.01 -15.30
N SER A 131 -22.14 6.69 -14.52
CA SER A 131 -21.73 5.31 -14.23
C SER A 131 -22.79 4.52 -13.46
N PHE A 132 -23.45 5.16 -12.48
CA PHE A 132 -24.62 4.59 -11.78
C PHE A 132 -25.75 4.28 -12.77
N ARG A 133 -26.11 5.25 -13.63
CA ARG A 133 -27.15 5.09 -14.67
C ARG A 133 -26.82 3.96 -15.65
N LYS A 134 -25.57 3.89 -16.13
CA LYS A 134 -25.08 2.79 -16.99
C LYS A 134 -25.22 1.43 -16.31
N THR A 135 -24.97 1.35 -15.00
CA THR A 135 -25.11 0.10 -14.23
C THR A 135 -26.55 -0.40 -14.20
N LEU A 136 -27.52 0.50 -14.05
CA LEU A 136 -28.96 0.17 -14.05
C LEU A 136 -29.48 -0.23 -15.45
N ARG A 137 -28.90 0.35 -16.51
CA ARG A 137 -29.38 0.19 -17.88
C ARG A 137 -29.46 -1.29 -18.30
N GLY A 138 -30.63 -1.67 -18.79
CA GLY A 138 -30.93 -3.04 -19.24
C GLY A 138 -31.13 -4.06 -18.13
N LYS A 139 -30.96 -3.67 -16.86
CA LYS A 139 -31.11 -4.55 -15.67
C LYS A 139 -32.30 -4.14 -14.81
N LEU A 140 -32.50 -2.84 -14.63
CA LEU A 140 -33.69 -2.27 -14.01
C LEU A 140 -34.72 -1.99 -15.11
N VAL A 141 -35.78 -2.77 -15.12
CA VAL A 141 -36.81 -2.79 -16.17
C VAL A 141 -38.17 -2.40 -15.60
N GLU A 142 -39.12 -2.12 -16.48
CA GLU A 142 -40.51 -1.93 -16.11
C GLU A 142 -41.32 -3.14 -16.60
N LEU A 143 -41.95 -3.86 -15.67
CA LEU A 143 -42.82 -5.00 -15.92
C LEU A 143 -44.20 -4.68 -15.34
N ASP A 144 -45.25 -4.79 -16.15
CA ASP A 144 -46.64 -4.50 -15.75
C ASP A 144 -46.83 -3.13 -15.07
N GLY A 145 -46.10 -2.11 -15.54
CA GLY A 145 -46.16 -0.74 -15.00
C GLY A 145 -45.46 -0.57 -13.64
N ARG A 146 -44.60 -1.52 -13.24
CA ARG A 146 -43.84 -1.49 -12.00
C ARG A 146 -42.37 -1.74 -12.25
N SER A 147 -41.53 -1.15 -11.40
CA SER A 147 -40.09 -1.41 -11.43
C SER A 147 -39.76 -2.82 -11.00
N ASP A 148 -38.94 -3.48 -11.79
CA ASP A 148 -38.42 -4.81 -11.49
C ASP A 148 -36.99 -4.99 -12.02
N VAL A 149 -36.35 -6.08 -11.62
CA VAL A 149 -34.97 -6.40 -11.98
C VAL A 149 -34.91 -7.66 -12.83
N LEU A 150 -34.22 -7.56 -13.96
CA LEU A 150 -33.92 -8.67 -14.85
C LEU A 150 -32.40 -8.86 -14.94
N LEU A 151 -31.89 -9.91 -14.30
CA LEU A 151 -30.50 -10.37 -14.43
C LEU A 151 -30.50 -11.74 -15.12
N GLY A 152 -29.64 -11.92 -16.12
CA GLY A 152 -29.54 -13.15 -16.90
C GLY A 152 -28.82 -14.27 -16.15
N ASP A 153 -28.75 -15.43 -16.81
CA ASP A 153 -28.13 -16.65 -16.27
C ASP A 153 -26.62 -16.51 -16.09
N GLU A 154 -25.99 -15.56 -16.81
CA GLU A 154 -24.58 -15.19 -16.64
C GLU A 154 -24.28 -14.55 -15.28
N VAL A 155 -25.30 -14.01 -14.59
CA VAL A 155 -25.17 -13.44 -13.24
C VAL A 155 -25.60 -14.45 -12.17
N LEU A 156 -26.74 -15.09 -12.38
CA LEU A 156 -27.31 -16.07 -11.47
C LEU A 156 -27.74 -17.31 -12.26
N SER A 157 -26.89 -18.34 -12.22
CA SER A 157 -27.13 -19.58 -12.96
C SER A 157 -28.39 -20.31 -12.46
N PRO A 158 -29.03 -21.15 -13.30
CA PRO A 158 -30.17 -21.97 -12.89
C PRO A 158 -29.88 -22.83 -11.66
N GLU A 159 -28.67 -23.37 -11.54
CA GLU A 159 -28.24 -24.19 -10.40
C GLU A 159 -28.20 -23.37 -9.10
N LEU A 160 -27.64 -22.17 -9.14
CA LEU A 160 -27.60 -21.29 -7.97
C LEU A 160 -29.01 -20.82 -7.58
N ARG A 161 -29.87 -20.54 -8.56
CA ARG A 161 -31.29 -20.19 -8.29
C ARG A 161 -32.02 -21.35 -7.61
N ALA A 162 -31.82 -22.58 -8.08
CA ALA A 162 -32.40 -23.77 -7.46
C ALA A 162 -31.90 -23.96 -6.02
N ALA A 163 -30.60 -23.81 -5.78
CA ALA A 163 -29.98 -23.94 -4.46
C ALA A 163 -30.44 -22.84 -3.46
N LEU A 164 -30.76 -21.64 -3.96
CA LEU A 164 -31.39 -20.59 -3.14
C LEU A 164 -32.86 -20.91 -2.84
N ALA A 165 -33.61 -21.40 -3.83
CA ALA A 165 -35.03 -21.70 -3.70
C ALA A 165 -35.33 -22.92 -2.81
N ASP A 166 -34.46 -23.94 -2.83
CA ASP A 166 -34.61 -25.14 -2.01
C ASP A 166 -33.99 -25.03 -0.60
N GLY A 167 -33.31 -23.91 -0.32
CA GLY A 167 -32.71 -23.61 0.97
C GLY A 167 -31.34 -24.26 1.22
N SER A 168 -30.71 -24.84 0.18
CA SER A 168 -29.33 -25.35 0.27
C SER A 168 -28.34 -24.24 0.60
N ILE A 169 -28.55 -23.04 0.04
CA ILE A 169 -27.79 -21.84 0.41
C ILE A 169 -28.45 -21.18 1.61
N THR A 170 -27.77 -21.25 2.76
CA THR A 170 -28.25 -20.67 4.03
C THR A 170 -27.51 -19.40 4.40
N ARG A 171 -26.41 -19.09 3.70
CA ARG A 171 -25.55 -17.93 3.99
C ARG A 171 -25.12 -17.19 2.73
N ILE A 172 -25.14 -15.86 2.79
CA ILE A 172 -24.56 -14.96 1.79
C ILE A 172 -23.48 -14.10 2.45
N LEU A 173 -22.26 -14.14 1.92
CA LEU A 173 -21.12 -13.34 2.38
C LEU A 173 -20.73 -12.33 1.30
N ALA A 174 -20.92 -11.04 1.58
CA ALA A 174 -20.44 -9.97 0.72
C ALA A 174 -18.99 -9.63 1.10
N ILE A 175 -18.06 -9.72 0.14
CA ILE A 175 -16.63 -9.51 0.40
C ILE A 175 -16.01 -8.50 -0.56
N GLY A 176 -14.94 -7.87 -0.10
CA GLY A 176 -14.10 -6.97 -0.89
C GLY A 176 -12.91 -6.49 -0.09
N GLN A 177 -12.23 -5.45 -0.58
CA GLN A 177 -11.17 -4.73 0.14
C GLN A 177 -11.35 -3.21 0.00
N GLY A 178 -11.02 -2.47 1.05
CA GLY A 178 -11.15 -1.00 1.07
C GLY A 178 -12.54 -0.50 0.68
N THR A 179 -12.61 0.48 -0.22
CA THR A 179 -13.87 1.04 -0.75
C THR A 179 -14.82 -0.03 -1.31
N ALA A 180 -14.31 -1.08 -1.96
CA ALA A 180 -15.15 -2.16 -2.49
C ALA A 180 -15.80 -3.00 -1.38
N ALA A 181 -15.11 -3.21 -0.26
CA ALA A 181 -15.69 -3.88 0.91
C ALA A 181 -16.83 -3.05 1.52
N VAL A 182 -16.65 -1.72 1.59
CA VAL A 182 -17.68 -0.81 2.09
C VAL A 182 -18.89 -0.81 1.14
N ALA A 183 -18.67 -0.74 -0.18
CA ALA A 183 -19.73 -0.83 -1.18
C ALA A 183 -20.50 -2.16 -1.10
N ALA A 184 -19.81 -3.28 -0.87
CA ALA A 184 -20.41 -4.61 -0.74
C ALA A 184 -21.48 -4.69 0.36
N ARG A 185 -21.39 -3.84 1.40
CA ARG A 185 -22.40 -3.73 2.47
C ARG A 185 -23.77 -3.28 1.95
N ALA A 186 -23.84 -2.61 0.80
CA ALA A 186 -25.11 -2.24 0.19
C ALA A 186 -25.94 -3.46 -0.23
N LEU A 187 -25.32 -4.64 -0.41
CA LEU A 187 -26.04 -5.90 -0.63
C LEU A 187 -26.93 -6.25 0.57
N LEU A 188 -26.44 -6.02 1.79
CA LEU A 188 -27.18 -6.28 3.03
C LEU A 188 -28.38 -5.33 3.14
N GLU A 189 -28.17 -4.04 2.86
CA GLU A 189 -29.25 -3.04 2.84
C GLU A 189 -30.31 -3.36 1.77
N GLY A 190 -29.87 -3.80 0.59
CA GLY A 190 -30.76 -4.26 -0.47
C GLY A 190 -31.57 -5.50 -0.07
N LEU A 191 -30.93 -6.52 0.49
CA LEU A 191 -31.63 -7.73 0.95
C LEU A 191 -32.58 -7.44 2.11
N ALA A 192 -32.21 -6.54 3.04
CA ALA A 192 -33.11 -6.07 4.09
C ALA A 192 -34.32 -5.31 3.53
N ALA A 193 -34.17 -4.62 2.39
CA ALA A 193 -35.26 -3.91 1.72
C ALA A 193 -36.19 -4.86 0.93
N PHE A 194 -35.62 -5.85 0.24
CA PHE A 194 -36.35 -6.71 -0.71
C PHE A 194 -36.81 -8.05 -0.12
N ALA A 195 -36.07 -8.59 0.85
CA ALA A 195 -36.34 -9.87 1.49
C ALA A 195 -36.19 -9.81 3.03
N PRO A 196 -36.93 -8.92 3.74
CA PRO A 196 -36.79 -8.74 5.18
C PRO A 196 -37.14 -9.98 6.02
N THR A 197 -37.88 -10.93 5.43
CA THR A 197 -38.25 -12.21 6.07
C THR A 197 -37.42 -13.39 5.54
N SER A 198 -36.32 -13.12 4.82
CA SER A 198 -35.44 -14.17 4.31
C SER A 198 -34.85 -14.99 5.47
N PRO A 199 -34.83 -16.34 5.37
CA PRO A 199 -34.14 -17.18 6.34
C PRO A 199 -32.61 -17.21 6.13
N VAL A 200 -32.12 -16.65 5.02
CA VAL A 200 -30.70 -16.67 4.63
C VAL A 200 -29.93 -15.65 5.46
N ALA A 201 -28.87 -16.10 6.15
CA ALA A 201 -28.00 -15.21 6.91
C ALA A 201 -27.11 -14.40 5.96
N VAL A 202 -27.07 -13.08 6.12
CA VAL A 202 -26.28 -12.19 5.25
C VAL A 202 -25.28 -11.41 6.09
N GLU A 203 -24.01 -11.42 5.69
CA GLU A 203 -22.94 -10.69 6.35
C GLU A 203 -22.01 -10.04 5.31
N ALA A 204 -21.40 -8.92 5.68
CA ALA A 204 -20.33 -8.30 4.91
C ALA A 204 -19.03 -8.35 5.72
N ILE A 205 -17.97 -8.88 5.11
CA ILE A 205 -16.67 -9.09 5.76
C ILE A 205 -15.53 -8.78 4.78
N LEU A 206 -14.40 -8.31 5.31
CA LEU A 206 -13.19 -8.16 4.49
C LEU A 206 -12.76 -9.51 3.93
N ALA A 207 -12.34 -9.55 2.67
CA ALA A 207 -11.95 -10.80 2.02
C ALA A 207 -10.81 -11.51 2.79
N THR A 208 -9.86 -10.75 3.34
CA THR A 208 -8.75 -11.27 4.15
C THR A 208 -9.21 -11.86 5.47
N GLU A 209 -10.18 -11.22 6.15
CA GLU A 209 -10.74 -11.74 7.40
C GLU A 209 -11.46 -13.07 7.15
N LEU A 210 -12.23 -13.17 6.04
CA LEU A 210 -12.85 -14.44 5.65
C LEU A 210 -11.80 -15.54 5.47
N SER A 211 -10.79 -15.30 4.61
CA SER A 211 -9.76 -16.31 4.34
C SER A 211 -8.86 -16.64 5.53
N GLY A 212 -8.65 -15.68 6.44
CA GLY A 212 -7.74 -15.81 7.57
C GLY A 212 -8.37 -16.44 8.80
N PHE A 213 -9.67 -16.18 9.04
CA PHE A 213 -10.28 -16.48 10.34
C PHE A 213 -11.68 -17.11 10.26
N HIS A 214 -12.42 -16.91 9.17
CA HIS A 214 -13.82 -17.38 9.06
C HIS A 214 -14.03 -18.47 8.00
N LEU A 215 -12.94 -19.02 7.47
CA LEU A 215 -12.96 -20.09 6.49
C LEU A 215 -13.36 -21.41 7.17
N ALA A 216 -14.45 -22.03 6.72
CA ALA A 216 -14.91 -23.33 7.22
C ALA A 216 -14.30 -24.49 6.42
N ASP A 217 -14.38 -25.74 6.91
CA ASP A 217 -13.91 -26.91 6.15
C ASP A 217 -14.76 -27.17 4.89
N SER A 218 -16.06 -26.89 4.98
CA SER A 218 -17.02 -26.95 3.88
C SER A 218 -17.82 -25.66 3.84
N MET A 219 -18.07 -25.17 2.63
CA MET A 219 -18.81 -23.93 2.36
C MET A 219 -19.88 -24.12 1.28
N VAL A 220 -20.33 -25.37 1.06
CA VAL A 220 -21.35 -25.71 0.05
C VAL A 220 -22.71 -25.01 0.27
N ASP A 221 -22.98 -24.54 1.49
CA ASP A 221 -24.18 -23.83 1.89
C ASP A 221 -24.06 -22.29 1.77
N THR A 222 -22.94 -21.83 1.21
CA THR A 222 -22.55 -20.41 1.21
C THR A 222 -22.44 -19.86 -0.22
N LEU A 223 -23.10 -18.73 -0.45
CA LEU A 223 -22.87 -17.87 -1.60
C LEU A 223 -21.95 -16.71 -1.20
N VAL A 224 -20.84 -16.53 -1.91
CA VAL A 224 -19.93 -15.40 -1.73
C VAL A 224 -20.15 -14.40 -2.87
N VAL A 225 -20.46 -13.15 -2.51
CA VAL A 225 -20.54 -12.02 -3.44
C VAL A 225 -19.23 -11.22 -3.37
N ALA A 226 -18.36 -11.38 -4.36
CA ALA A 226 -17.05 -10.74 -4.40
C ALA A 226 -17.11 -9.42 -5.18
N VAL A 227 -16.82 -8.30 -4.52
CA VAL A 227 -16.84 -6.96 -5.11
C VAL A 227 -15.42 -6.46 -5.35
N SER A 228 -15.12 -6.05 -6.59
CA SER A 228 -13.83 -5.46 -6.96
C SER A 228 -13.96 -4.54 -8.17
N GLN A 229 -13.28 -3.38 -8.18
CA GLN A 229 -13.25 -2.52 -9.38
C GLN A 229 -12.38 -3.16 -10.48
N SER A 230 -11.14 -3.54 -10.14
CA SER A 230 -10.16 -4.02 -11.11
C SER A 230 -10.33 -5.50 -11.49
N GLY A 231 -10.97 -6.28 -10.61
CA GLY A 231 -11.05 -7.74 -10.74
C GLY A 231 -9.71 -8.47 -10.57
N THR A 232 -8.64 -7.75 -10.24
CA THR A 232 -7.27 -8.27 -10.09
C THR A 232 -6.75 -8.17 -8.65
N THR A 233 -7.56 -7.68 -7.71
CA THR A 233 -7.17 -7.52 -6.30
C THR A 233 -6.71 -8.86 -5.72
N THR A 234 -5.42 -9.01 -5.46
CA THR A 234 -4.79 -10.28 -5.08
C THR A 234 -5.46 -10.95 -3.88
N ASP A 235 -5.69 -10.18 -2.82
CA ASP A 235 -6.30 -10.73 -1.60
C ASP A 235 -7.74 -11.21 -1.83
N THR A 236 -8.55 -10.45 -2.59
CA THR A 236 -9.92 -10.87 -2.94
C THR A 236 -9.92 -12.13 -3.80
N ASN A 237 -9.08 -12.16 -4.84
CA ASN A 237 -8.95 -13.30 -5.74
C ASN A 237 -8.48 -14.57 -5.01
N ARG A 238 -7.50 -14.43 -4.11
CA ARG A 238 -7.04 -15.54 -3.26
C ARG A 238 -8.15 -16.05 -2.34
N THR A 239 -8.93 -15.17 -1.72
CA THR A 239 -10.07 -15.58 -0.90
C THR A 239 -11.10 -16.33 -1.74
N VAL A 240 -11.39 -15.85 -2.95
CA VAL A 240 -12.29 -16.54 -3.90
C VAL A 240 -11.82 -17.95 -4.23
N ASP A 241 -10.53 -18.14 -4.51
CA ASP A 241 -9.98 -19.49 -4.76
C ASP A 241 -10.20 -20.42 -3.55
N LEU A 242 -9.97 -19.91 -2.34
CA LEU A 242 -10.07 -20.67 -1.10
C LEU A 242 -11.49 -21.09 -0.75
N VAL A 243 -12.49 -20.22 -0.96
CA VAL A 243 -13.90 -20.53 -0.69
C VAL A 243 -14.47 -21.47 -1.77
N ARG A 244 -14.08 -21.29 -3.04
CA ARG A 244 -14.46 -22.20 -4.12
C ARG A 244 -13.92 -23.60 -3.93
N ALA A 245 -12.67 -23.72 -3.49
CA ALA A 245 -12.07 -25.01 -3.14
C ALA A 245 -12.83 -25.75 -2.02
N ARG A 246 -13.73 -25.07 -1.29
CA ARG A 246 -14.59 -25.62 -0.24
C ARG A 246 -16.05 -25.76 -0.67
N GLY A 247 -16.34 -25.54 -1.95
CA GLY A 247 -17.66 -25.71 -2.55
C GLY A 247 -18.58 -24.49 -2.47
N ALA A 248 -18.09 -23.32 -2.02
CA ALA A 248 -18.90 -22.09 -2.06
C ALA A 248 -19.20 -21.68 -3.51
N HIS A 249 -20.41 -21.17 -3.73
CA HIS A 249 -20.75 -20.46 -4.96
C HIS A 249 -20.21 -19.04 -4.93
N VAL A 250 -19.80 -18.50 -6.07
CA VAL A 250 -19.25 -17.15 -6.17
C VAL A 250 -19.93 -16.33 -7.25
N VAL A 251 -20.48 -15.17 -6.88
CA VAL A 251 -20.93 -14.14 -7.82
C VAL A 251 -20.01 -12.92 -7.69
N ALA A 252 -19.46 -12.45 -8.81
CA ALA A 252 -18.59 -11.27 -8.82
C ALA A 252 -19.37 -10.02 -9.24
N ILE A 253 -19.21 -8.92 -8.50
CA ILE A 253 -19.55 -7.57 -8.95
C ILE A 253 -18.25 -6.89 -9.35
N VAL A 254 -18.06 -6.68 -10.66
CA VAL A 254 -16.78 -6.23 -11.19
C VAL A 254 -16.93 -5.26 -12.35
N ASN A 255 -15.99 -4.32 -12.46
CA ASN A 255 -15.99 -3.38 -13.58
C ASN A 255 -15.13 -3.86 -14.74
N ARG A 256 -13.98 -4.51 -14.52
CA ARG A 256 -13.10 -4.95 -15.62
C ARG A 256 -13.54 -6.30 -16.19
N ARG A 257 -13.97 -6.31 -17.46
CA ARG A 257 -14.16 -7.55 -18.24
C ARG A 257 -12.85 -8.31 -18.39
N ASN A 258 -12.93 -9.64 -18.47
CA ASN A 258 -11.80 -10.55 -18.66
C ASN A 258 -10.70 -10.32 -17.59
N SER A 259 -11.13 -10.18 -16.34
CA SER A 259 -10.22 -10.06 -15.19
C SER A 259 -10.13 -11.40 -14.48
N ASP A 260 -9.09 -11.61 -13.67
CA ASP A 260 -8.92 -12.86 -12.92
C ASP A 260 -10.18 -13.25 -12.14
N LEU A 261 -10.87 -12.26 -11.55
CA LEU A 261 -12.09 -12.50 -10.80
C LEU A 261 -13.26 -12.96 -11.69
N THR A 262 -13.35 -12.51 -12.94
CA THR A 262 -14.43 -12.96 -13.85
C THR A 262 -14.28 -14.43 -14.20
N ASP A 263 -13.04 -14.90 -14.36
CA ASP A 263 -12.76 -16.30 -14.72
C ASP A 263 -12.98 -17.25 -13.54
N ARG A 264 -12.87 -16.71 -12.31
CA ARG A 264 -13.03 -17.42 -11.05
C ARG A 264 -14.43 -17.29 -10.46
N ALA A 265 -15.40 -16.64 -11.10
CA ALA A 265 -16.75 -16.52 -10.56
C ALA A 265 -17.71 -17.48 -11.28
N ASP A 266 -18.74 -17.97 -10.58
CA ASP A 266 -19.81 -18.76 -11.19
C ASP A 266 -20.85 -17.86 -11.88
N GLY A 267 -20.93 -16.60 -11.47
CA GLY A 267 -21.72 -15.56 -12.13
C GLY A 267 -21.07 -14.19 -12.02
N VAL A 268 -21.29 -13.31 -13.00
CA VAL A 268 -20.63 -12.00 -13.09
C VAL A 268 -21.64 -10.90 -13.38
N LEU A 269 -21.77 -9.95 -12.45
CA LEU A 269 -22.51 -8.71 -12.63
C LEU A 269 -21.55 -7.56 -12.94
N TYR A 270 -21.56 -7.10 -14.19
CA TYR A 270 -20.76 -5.96 -14.59
C TYR A 270 -21.36 -4.63 -14.11
N THR A 271 -20.54 -3.83 -13.42
CA THR A 271 -20.83 -2.41 -13.17
C THR A 271 -20.64 -1.60 -14.45
N SER A 272 -21.38 -0.49 -14.56
CA SER A 272 -21.37 0.37 -15.74
C SER A 272 -21.56 -0.42 -17.04
N ASP A 273 -20.61 -0.37 -17.98
CA ASP A 273 -20.53 -1.17 -19.20
C ASP A 273 -19.46 -2.27 -19.15
N GLY A 274 -18.80 -2.44 -18.01
CA GLY A 274 -17.69 -3.37 -17.84
C GLY A 274 -16.36 -2.88 -18.43
N ARG A 275 -16.23 -1.58 -18.73
CA ARG A 275 -15.08 -0.98 -19.41
C ARG A 275 -14.65 0.37 -18.83
N ASP A 276 -15.42 0.96 -17.92
CA ASP A 276 -15.10 2.26 -17.31
C ASP A 276 -13.68 2.24 -16.67
N VAL A 277 -12.87 3.26 -16.95
CA VAL A 277 -11.53 3.41 -16.37
C VAL A 277 -11.59 4.39 -15.20
N GLU A 278 -10.88 4.09 -14.11
CA GLU A 278 -10.69 4.99 -12.98
C GLU A 278 -9.20 5.33 -12.90
N MET A 279 -8.86 6.57 -13.25
CA MET A 279 -7.50 7.11 -13.29
C MET A 279 -7.09 7.69 -11.93
N SER A 280 -8.04 8.22 -11.16
CA SER A 280 -7.77 8.59 -9.77
C SER A 280 -7.40 7.36 -8.95
N VAL A 281 -6.37 7.48 -8.12
CA VAL A 281 -5.98 6.42 -7.18
C VAL A 281 -7.06 6.20 -6.10
N ALA A 282 -7.72 7.28 -5.68
CA ALA A 282 -8.87 7.20 -4.78
C ALA A 282 -10.13 6.88 -5.61
N SER A 283 -10.71 5.71 -5.36
CA SER A 283 -11.93 5.25 -6.03
C SER A 283 -13.13 6.13 -5.67
N THR A 284 -13.93 6.48 -6.67
CA THR A 284 -15.12 7.35 -6.58
C THR A 284 -16.29 6.72 -7.35
N LYS A 285 -16.37 6.87 -8.68
CA LYS A 285 -17.49 6.36 -9.51
C LYS A 285 -17.72 4.86 -9.36
N ALA A 286 -16.66 4.08 -9.14
CA ALA A 286 -16.81 2.64 -8.95
C ALA A 286 -17.61 2.28 -7.68
N PHE A 287 -17.48 3.05 -6.59
CA PHE A 287 -18.26 2.87 -5.36
C PHE A 287 -19.77 2.98 -5.63
N TYR A 288 -20.18 4.04 -6.33
CA TYR A 288 -21.58 4.28 -6.68
C TYR A 288 -22.14 3.19 -7.59
N ALA A 289 -21.38 2.79 -8.61
CA ALA A 289 -21.77 1.72 -9.52
C ALA A 289 -21.89 0.36 -8.79
N GLN A 290 -20.99 0.07 -7.85
CA GLN A 290 -21.03 -1.13 -7.02
C GLN A 290 -22.25 -1.14 -6.08
N ILE A 291 -22.65 0.01 -5.54
CA ILE A 291 -23.91 0.12 -4.77
C ILE A 291 -25.11 -0.21 -5.66
N ALA A 292 -25.20 0.40 -6.85
CA ALA A 292 -26.29 0.12 -7.80
C ALA A 292 -26.37 -1.38 -8.12
N ALA A 293 -25.24 -1.99 -8.47
CA ALA A 293 -25.14 -3.42 -8.76
C ALA A 293 -25.54 -4.28 -7.55
N SER A 294 -25.15 -3.90 -6.33
CA SER A 294 -25.51 -4.63 -5.12
C SER A 294 -27.02 -4.62 -4.86
N PHE A 295 -27.71 -3.50 -5.08
CA PHE A 295 -29.18 -3.46 -4.97
C PHE A 295 -29.86 -4.29 -6.05
N LEU A 296 -29.37 -4.26 -7.30
CA LEU A 296 -29.92 -5.11 -8.37
C LEU A 296 -29.74 -6.59 -8.05
N LEU A 297 -28.55 -6.98 -7.59
CA LEU A 297 -28.27 -8.36 -7.19
C LEU A 297 -29.13 -8.77 -6.01
N ALA A 298 -29.31 -7.91 -5.00
CA ALA A 298 -30.18 -8.18 -3.86
C ALA A 298 -31.63 -8.44 -4.27
N ALA A 299 -32.17 -7.67 -5.23
CA ALA A 299 -33.52 -7.87 -5.75
C ALA A 299 -33.66 -9.24 -6.45
N ALA A 300 -32.69 -9.61 -7.28
CA ALA A 300 -32.69 -10.89 -7.97
C ALA A 300 -32.47 -12.09 -7.03
N LEU A 301 -31.67 -11.92 -5.99
CA LEU A 301 -31.51 -12.92 -4.92
C LEU A 301 -32.80 -13.09 -4.11
N ALA A 302 -33.51 -12.00 -3.80
CA ALA A 302 -34.81 -12.07 -3.15
C ALA A 302 -35.82 -12.89 -3.97
N ASP A 303 -35.84 -12.69 -5.29
CA ASP A 303 -36.70 -13.45 -6.21
C ASP A 303 -36.32 -14.93 -6.24
N ALA A 304 -35.03 -15.24 -6.28
CA ALA A 304 -34.53 -16.62 -6.25
C ALA A 304 -34.85 -17.35 -4.93
N ILE A 305 -34.80 -16.64 -3.80
CA ILE A 305 -35.20 -17.16 -2.49
C ILE A 305 -36.74 -17.32 -2.39
N GLY A 306 -37.50 -16.62 -3.24
CA GLY A 306 -38.97 -16.65 -3.25
C GLY A 306 -39.61 -15.73 -2.20
N VAL A 307 -38.92 -14.66 -1.80
CA VAL A 307 -39.41 -13.67 -0.83
C VAL A 307 -39.48 -12.30 -1.49
N THR A 308 -40.51 -11.52 -1.15
CA THR A 308 -40.65 -10.15 -1.64
C THR A 308 -41.14 -9.21 -0.54
N SER A 309 -40.89 -7.91 -0.73
CA SER A 309 -41.24 -6.84 0.20
C SER A 309 -42.23 -5.87 -0.46
N PRO A 310 -43.23 -5.36 0.27
CA PRO A 310 -44.09 -4.29 -0.22
C PRO A 310 -43.32 -3.02 -0.62
N ASP A 311 -42.17 -2.77 0.00
CA ASP A 311 -41.32 -1.60 -0.25
C ASP A 311 -40.47 -1.75 -1.53
N ARG A 312 -40.43 -2.94 -2.13
CA ARG A 312 -39.56 -3.26 -3.28
C ARG A 312 -39.72 -2.26 -4.42
N ALA A 313 -40.95 -2.02 -4.86
CA ALA A 313 -41.21 -1.14 -6.00
C ALA A 313 -40.74 0.30 -5.72
N ALA A 314 -41.02 0.82 -4.52
CA ALA A 314 -40.61 2.17 -4.12
C ALA A 314 -39.09 2.34 -4.06
N VAL A 315 -38.37 1.33 -3.56
CA VAL A 315 -36.90 1.33 -3.54
C VAL A 315 -36.33 1.25 -4.95
N LEU A 316 -36.88 0.39 -5.82
CA LEU A 316 -36.44 0.27 -7.21
C LEU A 316 -36.73 1.54 -8.04
N ASP A 317 -37.88 2.19 -7.81
CA ASP A 317 -38.18 3.51 -8.36
C ASP A 317 -37.19 4.57 -7.86
N GLY A 318 -36.87 4.52 -6.57
CA GLY A 318 -35.85 5.37 -5.95
C GLY A 318 -34.49 5.22 -6.63
N LEU A 319 -34.05 3.99 -6.95
CA LEU A 319 -32.78 3.76 -7.66
C LEU A 319 -32.72 4.48 -9.02
N ARG A 320 -33.85 4.57 -9.75
CA ARG A 320 -33.89 5.33 -11.02
C ARG A 320 -33.67 6.83 -10.83
N GLN A 321 -34.04 7.37 -9.67
CA GLN A 321 -33.93 8.80 -9.36
C GLN A 321 -32.53 9.19 -8.86
N ILE A 322 -31.76 8.22 -8.32
CA ILE A 322 -30.42 8.49 -7.76
C ILE A 322 -29.47 9.21 -8.72
N PRO A 323 -29.35 8.86 -10.01
CA PRO A 323 -28.48 9.61 -10.92
C PRO A 323 -28.78 11.12 -10.97
N GLU A 324 -30.06 11.50 -11.06
CA GLU A 324 -30.44 12.93 -11.08
C GLU A 324 -30.17 13.60 -9.72
N ALA A 325 -30.46 12.91 -8.61
CA ALA A 325 -30.16 13.41 -7.28
C ALA A 325 -28.65 13.57 -7.02
N LEU A 326 -27.81 12.71 -7.61
CA LEU A 326 -26.35 12.84 -7.56
C LEU A 326 -25.86 14.03 -8.38
N GLU A 327 -26.43 14.28 -9.57
CA GLU A 327 -26.14 15.47 -10.38
C GLU A 327 -26.49 16.76 -9.61
N GLN A 328 -27.66 16.79 -8.97
CA GLN A 328 -28.09 17.90 -8.11
C GLN A 328 -27.17 18.07 -6.89
N THR A 329 -26.77 16.97 -6.25
CA THR A 329 -25.84 17.01 -5.11
C THR A 329 -24.45 17.51 -5.53
N PHE A 330 -23.97 17.11 -6.70
CA PHE A 330 -22.70 17.59 -7.26
C PHE A 330 -22.73 19.11 -7.51
N ALA A 331 -23.88 19.66 -7.92
CA ALA A 331 -24.05 21.10 -8.09
C ALA A 331 -23.94 21.90 -6.76
N LEU A 332 -24.06 21.24 -5.60
CA LEU A 332 -23.84 21.85 -4.28
C LEU A 332 -22.36 22.07 -3.94
N ARG A 333 -21.43 21.76 -4.86
CA ARG A 333 -19.98 21.87 -4.63
C ARG A 333 -19.54 23.20 -4.01
N GLY A 334 -20.14 24.34 -4.42
CA GLY A 334 -19.79 25.65 -3.85
C GLY A 334 -20.10 25.78 -2.35
N ASP A 335 -21.24 25.25 -1.90
CA ASP A 335 -21.61 25.24 -0.48
C ASP A 335 -20.70 24.28 0.32
N ILE A 336 -20.37 23.14 -0.29
CA ILE A 336 -19.46 22.13 0.28
C ILE A 336 -18.04 22.71 0.41
N GLU A 337 -17.55 23.43 -0.60
CA GLU A 337 -16.27 24.14 -0.60
C GLU A 337 -16.21 25.15 0.54
N ALA A 338 -17.24 25.99 0.67
CA ALA A 338 -17.31 26.97 1.75
C ALA A 338 -17.28 26.32 3.14
N ALA A 339 -18.01 25.21 3.32
CA ALA A 339 -17.97 24.45 4.57
C ALA A 339 -16.57 23.88 4.82
N ALA A 340 -15.96 23.21 3.83
CA ALA A 340 -14.64 22.61 3.94
C ALA A 340 -13.55 23.65 4.27
N GLN A 341 -13.51 24.77 3.57
CA GLN A 341 -12.56 25.87 3.82
C GLN A 341 -12.72 26.45 5.22
N GLN A 342 -13.96 26.56 5.72
CA GLN A 342 -14.21 27.08 7.05
C GLN A 342 -13.74 26.11 8.15
N VAL A 343 -13.96 24.81 7.98
CA VAL A 343 -13.80 23.86 9.09
C VAL A 343 -12.52 23.04 9.08
N ALA A 344 -12.00 22.68 7.91
CA ALA A 344 -10.93 21.69 7.76
C ALA A 344 -9.52 22.20 8.11
N PRO A 345 -9.06 23.39 7.67
CA PRO A 345 -7.66 23.80 7.85
C PRO A 345 -7.24 23.93 9.32
N SER A 346 -8.06 24.56 10.15
CA SER A 346 -7.72 24.88 11.55
C SER A 346 -7.90 23.70 12.52
N ARG A 347 -8.44 22.56 12.08
CA ARG A 347 -8.81 21.44 12.97
C ARG A 347 -7.87 20.25 12.84
N ARG A 348 -7.31 19.86 13.99
CA ARG A 348 -6.39 18.73 14.09
C ARG A 348 -7.09 17.38 14.07
N TYR A 349 -8.16 17.23 14.86
CA TYR A 349 -8.87 15.96 15.01
C TYR A 349 -10.16 15.94 14.21
N TRP A 350 -10.36 14.86 13.47
CA TRP A 350 -11.47 14.70 12.54
C TRP A 350 -12.16 13.38 12.83
N ALA A 351 -13.48 13.37 12.74
CA ALA A 351 -14.31 12.19 12.89
C ALA A 351 -15.47 12.22 11.91
N ILE A 352 -16.01 11.05 11.62
CA ILE A 352 -17.18 10.89 10.77
C ILE A 352 -18.14 9.95 11.50
N VAL A 353 -19.43 10.26 11.44
CA VAL A 353 -20.45 9.44 12.10
C VAL A 353 -21.63 9.18 11.18
N GLY A 354 -22.31 8.06 11.40
CA GLY A 354 -23.54 7.69 10.70
C GLY A 354 -24.23 6.49 11.33
N ASN A 355 -25.54 6.35 11.07
CA ASN A 355 -26.38 5.26 11.58
C ASN A 355 -27.04 4.48 10.45
N GLY A 356 -27.30 3.18 10.67
CA GLY A 356 -27.90 2.31 9.65
C GLY A 356 -27.12 2.37 8.34
N ALA A 357 -27.83 2.57 7.22
CA ALA A 357 -27.21 2.71 5.90
C ALA A 357 -26.24 3.90 5.79
N ASN A 358 -26.42 4.98 6.57
CA ASN A 358 -25.46 6.10 6.61
C ASN A 358 -24.09 5.69 7.16
N ARG A 359 -23.97 4.53 7.83
CA ARG A 359 -22.66 3.98 8.22
C ARG A 359 -21.83 3.55 7.00
N ILE A 360 -22.47 3.11 5.91
CA ILE A 360 -21.79 2.79 4.65
C ILE A 360 -21.15 4.07 4.08
N ALA A 361 -21.91 5.17 4.07
CA ALA A 361 -21.38 6.47 3.68
C ALA A 361 -20.24 6.90 4.61
N ALA A 362 -20.45 6.89 5.93
CA ALA A 362 -19.45 7.32 6.90
C ALA A 362 -18.09 6.60 6.75
N GLU A 363 -18.12 5.27 6.57
CA GLU A 363 -16.89 4.48 6.41
C GLU A 363 -16.18 4.75 5.09
N GLU A 364 -16.91 4.98 4.00
CA GLU A 364 -16.35 5.36 2.71
C GLU A 364 -15.75 6.77 2.76
N VAL A 365 -16.48 7.74 3.32
CA VAL A 365 -15.99 9.10 3.49
C VAL A 365 -14.71 9.10 4.35
N ARG A 366 -14.63 8.27 5.39
CA ARG A 366 -13.40 8.12 6.19
C ARG A 366 -12.23 7.70 5.31
N ILE A 367 -12.41 6.69 4.47
CA ILE A 367 -11.35 6.24 3.55
C ILE A 367 -10.92 7.40 2.65
N LYS A 368 -11.86 8.11 2.01
CA LYS A 368 -11.52 9.21 1.09
C LYS A 368 -10.80 10.36 1.79
N LEU A 369 -11.27 10.81 2.95
CA LEU A 369 -10.62 11.91 3.66
C LEU A 369 -9.24 11.48 4.18
N SER A 370 -9.05 10.21 4.58
CA SER A 370 -7.72 9.70 4.92
C SER A 370 -6.78 9.65 3.71
N GLU A 371 -7.29 9.22 2.55
CA GLU A 371 -6.54 9.17 1.28
C GLU A 371 -6.17 10.57 0.76
N LEU A 372 -7.08 11.55 0.87
CA LEU A 372 -6.91 12.88 0.28
C LEU A 372 -6.27 13.89 1.24
N CYS A 373 -6.57 13.82 2.54
CA CYS A 373 -6.14 14.82 3.53
C CYS A 373 -5.00 14.32 4.44
N TYR A 374 -4.59 13.05 4.31
CA TYR A 374 -3.53 12.42 5.10
C TYR A 374 -3.75 12.47 6.62
N LYS A 375 -5.00 12.25 7.04
CA LYS A 375 -5.38 12.18 8.46
C LYS A 375 -5.81 10.78 8.84
N ALA A 376 -5.44 10.37 10.06
CA ALA A 376 -6.13 9.30 10.74
C ALA A 376 -7.48 9.85 11.24
N ILE A 377 -8.58 9.21 10.85
CA ILE A 377 -9.93 9.70 11.09
C ILE A 377 -10.73 8.60 11.78
N ALA A 378 -11.37 8.94 12.90
CA ALA A 378 -12.29 8.05 13.59
C ALA A 378 -13.61 7.93 12.80
N CYS A 379 -14.21 6.74 12.80
CA CYS A 379 -15.52 6.52 12.20
C CYS A 379 -16.37 5.70 13.15
N ASP A 380 -17.40 6.33 13.70
CA ASP A 380 -18.18 5.80 14.82
C ASP A 380 -19.68 5.80 14.51
N GLY A 381 -20.46 5.08 15.32
CA GLY A 381 -21.89 5.36 15.41
C GLY A 381 -22.10 6.74 16.04
N THR A 382 -23.11 7.48 15.59
CA THR A 382 -23.37 8.85 16.08
C THR A 382 -23.44 8.91 17.60
N GLU A 383 -24.25 8.08 18.23
CA GLU A 383 -24.43 8.10 19.68
C GLU A 383 -23.17 7.66 20.43
N ASP A 384 -22.32 6.84 19.82
CA ASP A 384 -21.12 6.29 20.48
C ASP A 384 -19.97 7.30 20.54
N LYS A 385 -19.96 8.30 19.64
CA LYS A 385 -18.91 9.32 19.58
C LYS A 385 -18.70 10.06 20.91
N LYS A 386 -19.78 10.27 21.68
CA LYS A 386 -19.70 10.93 23.00
C LYS A 386 -19.00 10.08 24.06
N HIS A 387 -18.88 8.77 23.85
CA HIS A 387 -18.26 7.82 24.77
C HIS A 387 -16.77 7.58 24.47
N ILE A 388 -16.26 8.03 23.32
CA ILE A 388 -14.91 7.72 22.84
C ILE A 388 -13.99 8.94 22.99
N ASP A 389 -14.09 9.90 22.08
CA ASP A 389 -13.09 10.97 21.89
C ASP A 389 -13.72 12.33 21.57
N LEU A 390 -14.98 12.57 21.94
CA LEU A 390 -15.62 13.88 21.76
C LEU A 390 -14.86 15.03 22.45
N SER A 391 -14.12 14.74 23.53
CA SER A 391 -13.28 15.69 24.25
C SER A 391 -12.09 16.23 23.44
N SER A 392 -11.76 15.63 22.31
CA SER A 392 -10.71 16.13 21.39
C SER A 392 -11.16 17.35 20.56
N GLU A 393 -12.38 17.84 20.77
CA GLU A 393 -13.00 18.96 20.04
C GLU A 393 -12.91 18.78 18.50
N PRO A 394 -13.30 17.62 17.93
CA PRO A 394 -13.04 17.32 16.54
C PRO A 394 -13.95 18.09 15.56
N MET A 395 -13.52 18.18 14.30
CA MET A 395 -14.45 18.34 13.19
C MET A 395 -15.23 17.03 13.03
N ILE A 396 -16.56 17.09 12.95
CA ILE A 396 -17.38 15.88 12.81
C ILE A 396 -18.24 16.00 11.55
N LEU A 397 -18.02 15.14 10.56
CA LEU A 397 -18.96 15.02 9.44
C LEU A 397 -20.05 14.00 9.81
N VAL A 398 -21.30 14.44 9.81
CA VAL A 398 -22.45 13.64 10.26
C VAL A 398 -23.27 13.24 9.03
N CYS A 399 -23.27 11.94 8.70
CA CYS A 399 -24.08 11.39 7.62
C CYS A 399 -25.50 11.12 8.13
N ALA A 400 -26.46 11.98 7.78
CA ALA A 400 -27.84 11.94 8.29
C ALA A 400 -28.92 12.02 7.19
N ALA A 401 -28.54 11.93 5.90
CA ALA A 401 -29.50 11.95 4.80
C ALA A 401 -30.49 10.77 4.89
N GLY A 402 -31.77 11.06 4.70
CA GLY A 402 -32.86 10.08 4.75
C GLY A 402 -33.27 9.60 6.14
N LEU A 403 -32.72 10.15 7.22
CA LEU A 403 -33.20 9.84 8.57
C LEU A 403 -34.61 10.42 8.76
N GLN A 404 -35.47 9.67 9.46
CA GLN A 404 -36.87 10.04 9.67
C GLN A 404 -37.31 9.78 11.12
N GLY A 405 -38.31 10.54 11.58
CA GLY A 405 -38.93 10.37 12.89
C GLY A 405 -37.92 10.40 14.04
N SER A 406 -38.07 9.48 14.99
CA SER A 406 -37.25 9.44 16.22
C SER A 406 -35.76 9.29 15.94
N THR A 407 -35.36 8.61 14.86
CA THR A 407 -33.93 8.46 14.52
C THR A 407 -33.29 9.78 14.13
N ALA A 408 -34.01 10.66 13.43
CA ALA A 408 -33.54 12.01 13.13
C ALA A 408 -33.51 12.88 14.40
N ASP A 409 -34.52 12.75 15.27
CA ASP A 409 -34.57 13.46 16.55
C ASP A 409 -33.37 13.10 17.46
N ASP A 410 -32.98 11.82 17.51
CA ASP A 410 -31.87 11.35 18.33
C ASP A 410 -30.52 11.84 17.79
N VAL A 411 -30.29 11.74 16.47
CA VAL A 411 -29.08 12.30 15.84
C VAL A 411 -29.00 13.82 16.04
N ALA A 412 -30.13 14.54 15.96
CA ALA A 412 -30.15 15.99 16.21
C ALA A 412 -29.74 16.36 17.64
N LYS A 413 -30.16 15.57 18.64
CA LYS A 413 -29.70 15.72 20.03
C LYS A 413 -28.19 15.50 20.15
N GLU A 414 -27.66 14.48 19.50
CA GLU A 414 -26.22 14.22 19.50
C GLU A 414 -25.41 15.35 18.85
N VAL A 415 -25.90 15.90 17.73
CA VAL A 415 -25.29 17.09 17.10
C VAL A 415 -25.24 18.27 18.06
N ALA A 416 -26.30 18.51 18.84
CA ALA A 416 -26.31 19.55 19.86
C ALA A 416 -25.30 19.29 20.99
N ILE A 417 -25.15 18.03 21.42
CA ILE A 417 -24.12 17.61 22.39
C ILE A 417 -22.73 17.87 21.82
N TYR A 418 -22.47 17.50 20.56
CA TYR A 418 -21.18 17.74 19.92
C TYR A 418 -20.83 19.22 19.94
N ARG A 419 -21.78 20.06 19.54
CA ARG A 419 -21.62 21.52 19.51
C ARG A 419 -21.34 22.09 20.90
N ALA A 420 -22.06 21.62 21.93
CA ALA A 420 -21.86 22.03 23.32
C ALA A 420 -20.45 21.68 23.84
N HIS A 421 -19.85 20.60 23.33
CA HIS A 421 -18.47 20.19 23.61
C HIS A 421 -17.44 20.77 22.63
N LYS A 422 -17.75 21.90 21.98
CA LYS A 422 -16.89 22.66 21.05
C LYS A 422 -16.45 21.92 19.79
N ALA A 423 -17.00 20.74 19.51
CA ALA A 423 -16.82 20.11 18.22
C ALA A 423 -17.46 20.96 17.11
N ALA A 424 -17.06 20.67 15.87
CA ALA A 424 -17.59 21.33 14.68
C ALA A 424 -18.38 20.33 13.81
N PRO A 425 -19.65 20.07 14.16
CA PRO A 425 -20.50 19.20 13.37
C PRO A 425 -20.88 19.86 12.04
N VAL A 426 -20.56 19.19 10.93
CA VAL A 426 -21.07 19.46 9.58
C VAL A 426 -22.04 18.34 9.25
N VAL A 427 -23.32 18.65 9.15
CA VAL A 427 -24.38 17.65 8.98
C VAL A 427 -24.81 17.58 7.53
N ILE A 428 -24.86 16.38 6.98
CA ILE A 428 -25.42 16.10 5.66
C ILE A 428 -26.83 15.56 5.89
N ALA A 429 -27.85 16.32 5.48
CA ALA A 429 -29.24 16.00 5.76
C ALA A 429 -30.12 16.20 4.52
N THR A 430 -31.28 15.54 4.50
CA THR A 430 -32.27 15.76 3.44
C THR A 430 -32.77 17.22 3.49
N GLN A 431 -32.99 17.81 2.33
CA GLN A 431 -33.55 19.15 2.19
C GLN A 431 -34.87 19.28 2.96
N GLY A 432 -35.05 20.42 3.65
CA GLY A 432 -36.22 20.68 4.48
C GLY A 432 -36.10 20.21 5.93
N GLU A 433 -34.98 19.57 6.31
CA GLU A 433 -34.75 19.12 7.68
C GLU A 433 -34.24 20.26 8.58
N GLU A 434 -35.09 20.74 9.49
CA GLU A 434 -34.78 21.86 10.40
C GLU A 434 -34.23 21.40 11.76
N ARG A 435 -34.32 20.11 12.09
CA ARG A 435 -33.89 19.59 13.41
C ARG A 435 -32.41 19.79 13.68
N PHE A 436 -31.57 19.88 12.65
CA PHE A 436 -30.11 20.00 12.76
C PHE A 436 -29.60 21.43 12.95
N SER A 437 -30.43 22.36 13.45
CA SER A 437 -30.07 23.78 13.68
C SER A 437 -28.86 24.01 14.60
N ALA A 438 -28.50 23.03 15.44
CA ALA A 438 -27.31 23.11 16.30
C ALA A 438 -25.99 22.83 15.55
N ALA A 439 -26.05 22.34 14.31
CA ALA A 439 -24.87 22.09 13.49
C ALA A 439 -24.10 23.38 13.21
N LEU A 440 -22.79 23.27 12.98
CA LEU A 440 -22.01 24.41 12.50
C LEU A 440 -22.33 24.70 11.03
N GLN A 441 -22.53 23.64 10.24
CA GLN A 441 -22.97 23.71 8.86
C GLN A 441 -23.96 22.57 8.58
N VAL A 442 -24.95 22.83 7.72
CA VAL A 442 -25.86 21.82 7.20
C VAL A 442 -25.78 21.84 5.68
N ILE A 443 -25.45 20.69 5.10
CA ILE A 443 -25.45 20.49 3.65
C ILE A 443 -26.74 19.73 3.32
N ALA A 444 -27.67 20.45 2.69
CA ALA A 444 -29.01 19.94 2.35
C ALA A 444 -28.99 19.24 1.00
N VAL A 445 -29.14 17.91 0.98
CA VAL A 445 -29.19 17.10 -0.25
C VAL A 445 -30.64 16.85 -0.69
N PRO A 446 -30.89 16.62 -1.99
CA PRO A 446 -32.24 16.34 -2.50
C PRO A 446 -32.95 15.18 -1.78
N GLU A 447 -34.28 15.24 -1.75
CA GLU A 447 -35.10 14.14 -1.23
C GLU A 447 -35.09 12.96 -2.20
N VAL A 448 -34.72 11.80 -1.68
CA VAL A 448 -34.79 10.50 -2.35
C VAL A 448 -35.33 9.46 -1.38
N HIS A 449 -35.59 8.24 -1.84
CA HIS A 449 -36.02 7.16 -0.98
C HIS A 449 -35.09 7.02 0.26
N PRO A 450 -35.62 6.97 1.50
CA PRO A 450 -34.82 7.00 2.74
C PRO A 450 -33.70 5.95 2.79
N ARG A 451 -33.98 4.74 2.31
CA ARG A 451 -33.00 3.63 2.23
C ARG A 451 -31.82 3.88 1.29
N LEU A 452 -31.93 4.85 0.38
CA LEU A 452 -30.94 5.16 -0.65
C LEU A 452 -30.26 6.52 -0.40
N ALA A 453 -30.79 7.34 0.50
CA ALA A 453 -30.29 8.70 0.73
C ALA A 453 -28.84 8.76 1.21
N PHE A 454 -28.33 7.69 1.85
CA PHE A 454 -26.92 7.60 2.25
C PHE A 454 -25.95 7.71 1.06
N ILE A 455 -26.39 7.38 -0.15
CA ILE A 455 -25.59 7.52 -1.38
C ILE A 455 -25.24 9.00 -1.61
N LEU A 456 -26.18 9.91 -1.30
CA LEU A 456 -25.94 11.36 -1.38
C LEU A 456 -25.00 11.85 -0.27
N SER A 457 -25.08 11.28 0.94
CA SER A 457 -24.10 11.53 2.00
C SER A 457 -22.67 11.20 1.55
N ALA A 458 -22.48 10.08 0.84
CA ALA A 458 -21.18 9.72 0.29
C ALA A 458 -20.69 10.73 -0.75
N MET A 459 -21.55 11.21 -1.65
CA MET A 459 -21.22 12.24 -2.67
C MET A 459 -20.77 13.55 -2.04
N VAL A 460 -21.50 14.02 -1.03
CA VAL A 460 -21.09 15.20 -0.27
C VAL A 460 -19.73 14.97 0.40
N GLY A 461 -19.51 13.80 1.00
CA GLY A 461 -18.24 13.47 1.63
C GLY A 461 -17.05 13.38 0.65
N HIS A 462 -17.25 12.84 -0.55
CA HIS A 462 -16.22 12.82 -1.61
C HIS A 462 -15.84 14.25 -2.03
N LEU A 463 -16.82 15.11 -2.28
CA LEU A 463 -16.60 16.53 -2.59
C LEU A 463 -15.96 17.28 -1.43
N PHE A 464 -16.43 17.06 -0.20
CA PHE A 464 -15.86 17.67 1.00
C PHE A 464 -14.40 17.28 1.17
N GLY A 465 -14.04 16.00 0.97
CA GLY A 465 -12.66 15.52 1.03
C GLY A 465 -11.76 16.19 -0.01
N TYR A 466 -12.26 16.35 -1.24
CA TYR A 466 -11.56 17.06 -2.31
C TYR A 466 -11.33 18.54 -1.96
N GLU A 467 -12.38 19.26 -1.56
CA GLU A 467 -12.26 20.69 -1.22
C GLU A 467 -11.43 20.91 0.05
N ALA A 468 -11.51 20.02 1.03
CA ALA A 468 -10.66 20.07 2.21
C ALA A 468 -9.19 19.86 1.85
N ALA A 469 -8.87 18.93 0.94
CA ALA A 469 -7.51 18.72 0.46
C ALA A 469 -6.96 19.98 -0.24
N LEU A 470 -7.76 20.64 -1.09
CA LEU A 470 -7.38 21.90 -1.72
C LEU A 470 -7.18 23.03 -0.71
N ALA A 471 -8.07 23.14 0.28
CA ALA A 471 -7.96 24.15 1.33
C ALA A 471 -6.67 23.98 2.16
N ILE A 472 -6.26 22.73 2.42
CA ILE A 472 -5.01 22.42 3.13
C ILE A 472 -3.79 22.73 2.24
N ASP A 473 -3.82 22.32 0.97
CA ASP A 473 -2.73 22.59 0.02
C ASP A 473 -2.50 24.10 -0.17
N ALA A 474 -3.58 24.88 -0.21
CA ALA A 474 -3.52 26.33 -0.33
C ALA A 474 -2.72 27.00 0.79
N GLN A 475 -2.68 26.40 1.99
CA GLN A 475 -1.87 26.90 3.11
C GLN A 475 -0.36 26.86 2.82
N ALA A 476 0.08 25.97 1.93
CA ALA A 476 1.48 25.89 1.51
C ALA A 476 1.89 27.00 0.54
N ARG A 477 0.92 27.70 -0.09
CA ARG A 477 1.19 28.66 -1.17
C ARG A 477 2.16 29.79 -0.78
N PRO A 478 2.00 30.49 0.36
CA PRO A 478 2.96 31.53 0.77
C PRO A 478 4.38 30.97 0.98
N LEU A 479 4.48 29.70 1.41
CA LEU A 479 5.75 29.02 1.65
C LEU A 479 6.44 28.63 0.32
N ARG A 480 5.66 28.15 -0.65
CA ARG A 480 6.13 27.88 -2.01
C ARG A 480 6.60 29.15 -2.71
N GLU A 481 5.84 30.24 -2.58
CA GLU A 481 6.22 31.57 -3.09
C GLU A 481 7.55 32.03 -2.48
N ALA A 482 7.77 31.81 -1.19
CA ALA A 482 9.03 32.17 -0.51
C ALA A 482 10.21 31.33 -1.00
N ARG A 483 10.03 30.01 -1.10
CA ARG A 483 11.06 29.08 -1.60
C ARG A 483 11.43 29.40 -3.05
N ALA A 484 10.45 29.57 -3.93
CA ALA A 484 10.67 29.90 -5.33
C ALA A 484 11.42 31.24 -5.52
N ALA A 485 11.15 32.23 -4.66
CA ALA A 485 11.88 33.49 -4.67
C ALA A 485 13.35 33.31 -4.28
N ILE A 486 13.65 32.48 -3.27
CA ILE A 486 15.03 32.14 -2.88
C ILE A 486 15.74 31.41 -4.03
N ASP A 487 15.12 30.38 -4.59
CA ASP A 487 15.68 29.59 -5.70
C ASP A 487 15.97 30.48 -6.93
N SER A 488 15.04 31.39 -7.26
CA SER A 488 15.22 32.34 -8.36
C SER A 488 16.37 33.32 -8.12
N ALA A 489 16.52 33.81 -6.89
CA ALA A 489 17.61 34.70 -6.53
C ALA A 489 18.98 34.00 -6.55
N VAL A 490 19.04 32.73 -6.14
CA VAL A 490 20.25 31.89 -6.22
C VAL A 490 20.60 31.61 -7.68
N ALA A 491 19.63 31.24 -8.51
CA ALA A 491 19.82 30.95 -9.94
C ALA A 491 20.24 32.19 -10.76
N ALA A 492 19.75 33.38 -10.38
CA ALA A 492 20.11 34.64 -11.04
C ALA A 492 21.58 35.06 -10.85
N GLY A 493 22.36 34.31 -10.05
CA GLY A 493 23.81 34.46 -9.99
C GLY A 493 24.28 35.83 -9.53
N LEU A 494 23.59 36.43 -8.54
CA LEU A 494 24.09 37.66 -7.90
C LEU A 494 25.52 37.40 -7.37
N PRO A 495 26.54 38.10 -7.89
CA PRO A 495 27.89 37.96 -7.38
C PRO A 495 27.96 38.64 -6.01
N GLY A 496 28.09 37.88 -4.94
CA GLY A 496 28.39 38.42 -3.62
C GLY A 496 27.73 37.65 -2.47
N ASP A 497 28.54 37.45 -1.42
CA ASP A 497 28.21 37.07 -0.05
C ASP A 497 26.71 36.97 0.29
N GLY A 498 26.29 35.88 0.95
CA GLY A 498 24.87 35.57 1.25
C GLY A 498 24.11 36.72 1.92
N GLU A 499 24.79 37.70 2.50
CA GLU A 499 24.22 38.95 2.98
C GLU A 499 23.52 39.77 1.87
N SER A 500 24.11 39.88 0.68
CA SER A 500 23.56 40.64 -0.45
C SER A 500 22.30 39.99 -0.99
N LEU A 501 22.30 38.65 -1.08
CA LEU A 501 21.14 37.86 -1.49
C LEU A 501 20.00 38.03 -0.48
N LEU A 502 20.29 37.87 0.81
CA LEU A 502 19.31 38.03 1.88
C LEU A 502 18.73 39.45 1.92
N ARG A 503 19.56 40.48 1.70
CA ARG A 503 19.13 41.88 1.63
C ARG A 503 18.18 42.15 0.47
N GLY A 504 18.45 41.58 -0.71
CA GLY A 504 17.59 41.68 -1.88
C GLY A 504 16.25 40.97 -1.70
N LEU A 505 16.25 39.82 -1.02
CA LEU A 505 15.03 39.02 -0.77
C LEU A 505 14.14 39.57 0.36
N ARG A 506 14.73 40.29 1.32
CA ARG A 506 14.04 40.73 2.55
C ARG A 506 12.69 41.41 2.33
N PRO A 507 12.49 42.34 1.37
CA PRO A 507 11.18 42.97 1.16
C PRO A 507 10.07 41.98 0.82
N LEU A 508 10.33 41.03 -0.09
CA LEU A 508 9.36 40.00 -0.50
C LEU A 508 9.13 38.98 0.62
N LEU A 509 10.22 38.53 1.25
CA LEU A 509 10.19 37.63 2.40
C LEU A 509 9.40 38.21 3.57
N THR A 510 9.45 39.52 3.79
CA THR A 510 8.68 40.19 4.86
C THR A 510 7.18 40.01 4.66
N THR A 511 6.67 40.25 3.44
CA THR A 511 5.24 40.09 3.14
C THR A 511 4.77 38.64 3.31
N LEU A 512 5.56 37.68 2.84
CA LEU A 512 5.22 36.25 2.94
C LEU A 512 5.29 35.76 4.39
N ALA A 513 6.29 36.19 5.14
CA ALA A 513 6.39 35.90 6.57
C ALA A 513 5.23 36.49 7.37
N SER A 514 4.77 37.71 7.05
CA SER A 514 3.59 38.29 7.70
C SER A 514 2.35 37.42 7.51
N ARG A 515 2.09 36.92 6.30
CA ARG A 515 0.98 35.99 6.03
C ARG A 515 1.13 34.69 6.83
N TYR A 516 2.35 34.14 6.90
CA TYR A 516 2.63 32.96 7.71
C TYR A 516 2.36 33.20 9.20
N PHE A 517 2.84 34.31 9.77
CA PHE A 517 2.61 34.65 11.17
C PHE A 517 1.13 34.97 11.47
N ASP A 518 0.40 35.57 10.52
CA ASP A 518 -1.05 35.75 10.63
C ASP A 518 -1.78 34.41 10.71
N GLY A 519 -1.45 33.46 9.82
CA GLY A 519 -2.02 32.11 9.85
C GLY A 519 -1.70 31.34 11.14
N LEU A 520 -0.50 31.53 11.72
CA LEU A 520 -0.17 30.97 13.04
C LEU A 520 -1.04 31.59 14.15
N ARG A 521 -1.25 32.91 14.12
CA ARG A 521 -2.07 33.62 15.12
C ARG A 521 -3.55 33.27 15.04
N SER A 522 -4.08 33.09 13.83
CA SER A 522 -5.47 32.67 13.61
C SER A 522 -5.70 31.18 13.86
N GLY A 523 -4.63 30.40 14.02
CA GLY A 523 -4.70 28.95 14.17
C GLY A 523 -4.98 28.20 12.88
N GLU A 524 -4.81 28.85 11.72
CA GLU A 524 -5.05 28.26 10.41
C GLU A 524 -4.21 27.00 10.20
N TYR A 525 -2.96 27.01 10.65
CA TYR A 525 -2.01 25.90 10.49
C TYR A 525 -2.19 24.77 11.52
N ASN A 526 -3.01 24.96 12.56
CA ASN A 526 -3.13 24.02 13.69
C ASN A 526 -3.58 22.62 13.27
N GLY A 527 -4.27 22.50 12.13
CA GLY A 527 -4.76 21.23 11.67
C GLY A 527 -3.69 20.33 11.04
N HIS A 528 -2.70 20.91 10.36
CA HIS A 528 -1.92 20.17 9.35
C HIS A 528 -0.44 20.50 9.31
N LEU A 529 0.02 21.61 9.92
CA LEU A 529 1.44 21.88 10.10
C LEU A 529 1.87 21.39 11.49
N GLU A 530 2.94 20.61 11.56
CA GLU A 530 3.46 20.16 12.84
C GLU A 530 3.97 21.33 13.68
N ALA A 531 3.80 21.24 15.01
CA ALA A 531 4.27 22.27 15.92
C ALA A 531 5.80 22.47 15.85
N SER A 532 6.55 21.38 15.65
CA SER A 532 8.00 21.38 15.41
C SER A 532 8.37 22.18 14.17
N SER A 533 7.71 21.92 13.05
CA SER A 533 7.92 22.60 11.78
C SER A 533 7.50 24.06 11.85
N ALA A 534 6.37 24.35 12.48
CA ALA A 534 5.88 25.71 12.70
C ALA A 534 6.88 26.55 13.53
N VAL A 535 7.38 26.00 14.64
CA VAL A 535 8.37 26.67 15.50
C VAL A 535 9.69 26.87 14.77
N ARG A 536 10.20 25.83 14.10
CA ARG A 536 11.44 25.91 13.32
C ARG A 536 11.34 27.01 12.27
N LEU A 537 10.30 27.00 11.47
CA LEU A 537 10.09 27.96 10.40
C LEU A 537 9.94 29.39 10.96
N ALA A 538 9.19 29.57 12.05
CA ALA A 538 9.03 30.85 12.73
C ALA A 538 10.37 31.43 13.23
N ILE A 539 11.25 30.59 13.79
CA ILE A 539 12.57 31.01 14.26
C ILE A 539 13.45 31.43 13.07
N VAL A 540 13.56 30.60 12.03
CA VAL A 540 14.41 30.92 10.87
C VAL A 540 13.92 32.18 10.16
N TRP A 541 12.60 32.39 10.02
CA TRP A 541 12.04 33.63 9.50
C TRP A 541 12.56 34.87 10.25
N ARG A 542 12.63 34.82 11.59
CA ARG A 542 13.09 35.95 12.39
C ARG A 542 14.56 36.28 12.14
N PHE A 543 15.41 35.28 11.93
CA PHE A 543 16.80 35.49 11.53
C PHE A 543 16.91 36.02 10.09
N ALA A 544 16.18 35.43 9.13
CA ALA A 544 16.20 35.86 7.74
C ALA A 544 15.76 37.32 7.55
N LEU A 545 14.76 37.75 8.32
CA LEU A 545 14.26 39.13 8.31
C LEU A 545 15.14 40.11 9.10
N GLY A 546 16.14 39.63 9.84
CA GLY A 546 16.99 40.45 10.71
C GLY A 546 16.27 40.96 11.97
N SER A 547 15.21 40.28 12.40
CA SER A 547 14.51 40.59 13.65
C SER A 547 15.24 40.09 14.89
N VAL A 548 16.18 39.15 14.72
CA VAL A 548 17.05 38.61 15.77
C VAL A 548 18.51 38.70 15.26
N PRO A 549 19.47 39.11 16.11
CA PRO A 549 20.89 39.15 15.73
C PRO A 549 21.45 37.76 15.40
N LEU A 550 22.32 37.65 14.39
CA LEU A 550 22.89 36.37 13.94
C LEU A 550 23.81 35.72 14.98
N GLU A 551 24.36 36.51 15.91
CA GLU A 551 25.17 36.02 17.02
C GLU A 551 24.38 35.05 17.92
N SER A 552 23.06 35.21 18.00
CA SER A 552 22.17 34.33 18.74
C SER A 552 21.87 33.01 18.01
N TYR A 553 22.23 32.87 16.74
CA TYR A 553 21.93 31.68 15.94
C TYR A 553 22.58 30.41 16.49
N GLN A 554 23.81 30.54 17.02
CA GLN A 554 24.54 29.42 17.61
C GLN A 554 23.86 28.89 18.88
N VAL A 555 23.19 29.75 19.65
CA VAL A 555 22.44 29.34 20.83
C VAL A 555 21.22 28.50 20.43
N GLU A 556 20.56 28.87 19.33
CA GLU A 556 19.32 28.23 18.88
C GLU A 556 19.56 26.94 18.09
N TYR A 557 20.61 26.90 17.26
CA TYR A 557 20.88 25.82 16.30
C TYR A 557 22.23 25.10 16.48
N GLY A 558 23.06 25.51 17.45
CA GLY A 558 24.36 24.89 17.72
C GLY A 558 25.44 25.15 16.66
N LYS A 559 25.16 25.95 15.63
CA LYS A 559 26.09 26.32 14.55
C LYS A 559 26.18 27.83 14.35
N VAL A 560 27.31 28.30 13.83
CA VAL A 560 27.53 29.74 13.59
C VAL A 560 26.54 30.25 12.54
N GLY A 561 25.80 31.31 12.89
CA GLY A 561 24.86 31.96 11.98
C GLY A 561 25.58 32.81 10.96
N THR A 562 25.50 32.44 9.69
CA THR A 562 25.87 33.30 8.55
C THR A 562 24.63 33.51 7.67
N PRO A 563 24.53 34.60 6.90
CA PRO A 563 23.40 34.81 5.99
C PRO A 563 23.15 33.63 5.04
N ALA A 564 24.21 32.97 4.57
CA ALA A 564 24.10 31.77 3.73
C ALA A 564 23.49 30.58 4.49
N VAL A 565 23.94 30.33 5.73
CA VAL A 565 23.39 29.26 6.60
C VAL A 565 21.92 29.52 6.94
N VAL A 566 21.53 30.76 7.20
CA VAL A 566 20.13 31.13 7.47
C VAL A 566 19.24 30.86 6.26
N LEU A 567 19.72 31.18 5.05
CA LEU A 567 18.99 30.92 3.82
C LEU A 567 18.84 29.42 3.55
N GLU A 568 19.92 28.65 3.75
CA GLU A 568 19.89 27.19 3.61
C GLU A 568 18.88 26.55 4.59
N ASP A 569 18.94 26.93 5.86
CA ASP A 569 18.01 26.43 6.87
C ASP A 569 16.57 26.90 6.63
N LEU A 570 16.38 28.09 6.03
CA LEU A 570 15.06 28.57 5.64
C LEU A 570 14.49 27.72 4.52
N VAL A 571 15.29 27.39 3.50
CA VAL A 571 14.87 26.51 2.40
C VAL A 571 14.54 25.11 2.94
N ALA A 572 15.34 24.58 3.85
CA ALA A 572 15.07 23.28 4.49
C ALA A 572 13.77 23.30 5.30
N ALA A 573 13.55 24.34 6.12
CA ALA A 573 12.33 24.49 6.91
C ALA A 573 11.08 24.70 6.04
N LEU A 574 11.19 25.53 4.98
CA LEU A 574 10.12 25.73 4.00
C LEU A 574 9.78 24.42 3.29
N THR A 575 10.79 23.64 2.89
CA THR A 575 10.59 22.34 2.22
C THR A 575 9.80 21.39 3.11
N SER A 576 10.21 21.20 4.36
CA SER A 576 9.49 20.34 5.32
C SER A 576 8.03 20.78 5.51
N ALA A 577 7.81 22.09 5.72
CA ALA A 577 6.46 22.63 5.92
C ALA A 577 5.58 22.51 4.65
N ILE A 578 6.16 22.72 3.47
CA ILE A 578 5.45 22.51 2.19
C ILE A 578 5.08 21.03 2.05
N ASP A 579 5.98 20.10 2.36
CA ASP A 579 5.74 18.67 2.24
C ASP A 579 4.65 18.15 3.20
N GLU A 580 4.51 18.77 4.37
CA GLU A 580 3.45 18.50 5.35
C GLU A 580 2.08 19.01 4.90
N LEU A 581 2.04 20.17 4.23
CA LEU A 581 0.81 20.83 3.79
C LEU A 581 0.35 20.42 2.39
N THR A 582 1.25 19.90 1.56
CA THR A 582 0.93 19.55 0.17
C THR A 582 -0.09 18.42 0.10
N ARG A 583 -1.13 18.57 -0.72
CA ARG A 583 -2.14 17.54 -0.99
C ARG A 583 -2.25 17.28 -2.50
N PRO A 584 -1.48 16.31 -3.03
CA PRO A 584 -1.61 15.88 -4.41
C PRO A 584 -2.92 15.07 -4.56
N VAL A 585 -3.93 15.65 -5.23
CA VAL A 585 -5.25 15.04 -5.35
C VAL A 585 -5.21 13.75 -6.19
N ASP A 586 -4.62 13.81 -7.39
CA ASP A 586 -4.60 12.67 -8.32
C ASP A 586 -3.50 11.65 -7.99
N ALA A 587 -2.52 12.03 -7.17
CA ALA A 587 -1.41 11.17 -6.77
C ALA A 587 -1.38 11.03 -5.25
N ILE A 588 -1.74 9.86 -4.71
CA ILE A 588 -1.73 9.66 -3.25
C ILE A 588 -0.29 9.39 -2.78
N LYS A 589 0.25 10.26 -1.93
CA LYS A 589 1.57 10.12 -1.30
C LYS A 589 1.67 8.77 -0.56
N HIS A 590 2.71 8.00 -0.86
CA HIS A 590 3.03 6.72 -0.22
C HIS A 590 1.92 5.64 -0.28
N GLN A 591 1.02 5.65 -1.26
CA GLN A 591 0.05 4.55 -1.37
C GLN A 591 0.67 3.26 -1.92
N ALA A 592 0.54 2.17 -1.15
CA ALA A 592 1.05 0.85 -1.50
C ALA A 592 0.15 0.08 -2.50
N LYS A 593 -0.94 0.68 -3.02
CA LYS A 593 -1.84 -0.01 -3.98
C LYS A 593 -1.16 -0.30 -5.32
N THR A 594 -0.27 0.57 -5.78
CA THR A 594 0.52 0.41 -7.02
C THR A 594 1.91 -0.16 -6.76
N VAL A 595 2.37 -0.10 -5.50
CA VAL A 595 3.61 -0.76 -5.09
C VAL A 595 3.23 -2.10 -4.48
N THR A 596 2.98 -3.07 -5.34
CA THR A 596 3.34 -4.47 -5.10
C THR A 596 4.86 -4.55 -4.94
N VAL A 597 5.41 -3.87 -3.91
CA VAL A 597 6.63 -4.37 -3.31
C VAL A 597 6.20 -5.75 -2.87
N GLY A 598 6.80 -6.76 -3.47
CA GLY A 598 6.94 -8.02 -2.80
C GLY A 598 7.73 -7.77 -1.51
N ILE A 599 7.10 -7.19 -0.50
CA ILE A 599 7.23 -7.70 0.86
C ILE A 599 6.47 -9.02 0.87
N SER A 600 6.98 -9.95 0.04
CA SER A 600 7.14 -11.31 0.49
C SER A 600 7.64 -11.20 1.91
N ARG A 601 7.02 -11.96 2.80
CA ARG A 601 7.38 -12.16 4.19
C ARG A 601 8.78 -12.78 4.31
N SER A 602 9.78 -12.31 3.54
CA SER A 602 11.14 -12.83 3.48
C SER A 602 11.82 -12.69 4.83
N ASP A 603 11.59 -11.56 5.50
CA ASP A 603 12.16 -11.32 6.83
C ASP A 603 11.53 -12.25 7.86
N GLU A 604 10.22 -12.48 7.76
CA GLU A 604 9.53 -13.45 8.63
C GLU A 604 9.98 -14.89 8.35
N THR A 605 10.23 -15.26 7.08
CA THR A 605 10.79 -16.58 6.73
C THR A 605 12.22 -16.76 7.24
N LEU A 606 13.05 -15.71 7.22
CA LEU A 606 14.40 -15.76 7.80
C LEU A 606 14.36 -15.93 9.32
N MET A 607 13.35 -15.36 9.99
CA MET A 607 13.12 -15.57 11.43
C MET A 607 12.66 -16.99 11.76
N GLN A 608 12.18 -17.75 10.78
CA GLN A 608 11.76 -19.14 10.97
C GLN A 608 12.91 -20.16 10.81
N VAL A 609 14.08 -19.73 10.31
CA VAL A 609 15.28 -20.59 10.14
C VAL A 609 15.74 -21.15 11.49
N PRO A 610 16.01 -22.46 11.62
CA PRO A 610 16.37 -23.07 12.90
C PRO A 610 17.60 -22.44 13.58
N LEU A 611 18.73 -22.24 12.89
CA LEU A 611 19.90 -21.58 13.47
C LEU A 611 19.61 -20.13 13.93
N VAL A 612 18.72 -19.41 13.24
CA VAL A 612 18.28 -18.08 13.69
C VAL A 612 17.47 -18.18 14.98
N LYS A 613 16.58 -19.18 15.09
CA LYS A 613 15.84 -19.46 16.34
C LYS A 613 16.78 -19.81 17.48
N GLU A 614 17.85 -20.55 17.22
CA GLU A 614 18.88 -20.87 18.21
C GLU A 614 19.65 -19.64 18.67
N VAL A 615 19.97 -18.69 17.78
CA VAL A 615 20.55 -17.40 18.20
C VAL A 615 19.58 -16.62 19.07
N LEU A 616 18.30 -16.54 18.70
CA LEU A 616 17.28 -15.83 19.47
C LEU A 616 17.01 -16.48 20.83
N SER A 617 17.09 -17.82 20.93
CA SER A 617 16.91 -18.56 22.19
C SER A 617 17.99 -18.22 23.23
N THR A 618 19.16 -17.73 22.79
CA THR A 618 20.21 -17.21 23.70
C THR A 618 19.83 -15.88 24.40
N GLY A 619 18.67 -15.31 24.07
CA GLY A 619 18.14 -14.07 24.65
C GLY A 619 18.45 -12.81 23.84
N VAL A 620 18.97 -12.95 22.62
CA VAL A 620 19.18 -11.82 21.69
C VAL A 620 17.84 -11.26 21.24
N SER A 621 17.69 -9.94 21.31
CA SER A 621 16.50 -9.28 20.79
C SER A 621 16.55 -9.19 19.26
N ARG A 622 15.38 -9.31 18.61
CA ARG A 622 15.28 -9.36 17.14
C ARG A 622 15.86 -8.11 16.45
N ASP A 623 15.70 -6.95 17.05
CA ASP A 623 16.22 -5.66 16.58
C ASP A 623 17.76 -5.58 16.61
N ARG A 624 18.43 -6.54 17.25
CA ARG A 624 19.91 -6.59 17.33
C ARG A 624 20.56 -7.45 16.25
N LEU A 625 19.78 -8.10 15.40
CA LEU A 625 20.28 -8.91 14.29
C LEU A 625 20.04 -8.19 12.97
N THR A 626 21.12 -7.82 12.29
CA THR A 626 21.02 -7.16 10.98
C THR A 626 20.53 -8.14 9.90
N TYR A 627 19.97 -7.60 8.81
CA TYR A 627 19.53 -8.43 7.68
C TYR A 627 20.68 -9.29 7.09
N SER A 628 21.89 -8.73 6.99
CA SER A 628 23.07 -9.47 6.54
C SER A 628 23.42 -10.65 7.47
N THR A 629 23.23 -10.47 8.78
CA THR A 629 23.40 -11.53 9.78
C THR A 629 22.38 -12.64 9.58
N LEU A 630 21.10 -12.30 9.43
CA LEU A 630 20.02 -13.27 9.20
C LEU A 630 20.23 -14.07 7.91
N ARG A 631 20.63 -13.42 6.82
CA ARG A 631 20.97 -14.08 5.56
C ARG A 631 22.15 -15.03 5.69
N THR A 632 23.18 -14.62 6.43
CA THR A 632 24.37 -15.46 6.65
C THR A 632 24.03 -16.69 7.50
N LEU A 633 23.24 -16.53 8.56
CA LEU A 633 22.77 -17.65 9.37
C LEU A 633 21.87 -18.61 8.56
N SER A 634 20.99 -18.07 7.73
CA SER A 634 20.18 -18.89 6.80
C SER A 634 21.02 -19.65 5.79
N ALA A 635 22.14 -19.07 5.32
CA ALA A 635 23.06 -19.77 4.43
C ALA A 635 23.87 -20.85 5.16
N LEU A 636 24.18 -20.66 6.44
CA LEU A 636 24.91 -21.63 7.27
C LEU A 636 24.01 -22.74 7.81
N GLU A 637 22.69 -22.56 7.88
CA GLU A 637 21.75 -23.55 8.43
C GLU A 637 21.95 -24.99 7.88
N PRO A 638 22.07 -25.22 6.55
CA PRO A 638 22.24 -26.59 6.03
C PRO A 638 23.51 -27.29 6.52
N LEU A 639 24.50 -26.50 6.98
CA LEU A 639 25.79 -26.98 7.47
C LEU A 639 25.73 -27.39 8.94
N VAL A 640 24.84 -26.81 9.74
CA VAL A 640 24.75 -27.07 11.18
C VAL A 640 23.90 -28.32 11.39
N ASP A 641 24.49 -29.33 12.02
CA ASP A 641 23.76 -30.55 12.39
C ASP A 641 23.02 -30.35 13.71
N GLU A 642 23.72 -29.80 14.71
CA GLU A 642 23.19 -29.53 16.04
C GLU A 642 23.91 -28.34 16.70
N VAL A 643 23.19 -27.56 17.51
CA VAL A 643 23.75 -26.54 18.40
C VAL A 643 23.92 -27.14 19.81
N LEU A 644 25.17 -27.34 20.23
CA LEU A 644 25.54 -28.03 21.48
C LEU A 644 25.46 -27.14 22.72
N GLY A 645 25.46 -25.82 22.54
CA GLY A 645 25.39 -24.84 23.62
C GLY A 645 25.81 -23.45 23.15
N TYR A 646 25.69 -22.46 24.03
CA TYR A 646 26.00 -21.07 23.70
C TYR A 646 26.62 -20.31 24.85
N THR A 647 27.40 -19.28 24.53
CA THR A 647 27.78 -18.20 25.47
C THR A 647 27.41 -16.87 24.86
N ARG A 648 26.63 -16.08 25.59
CA ARG A 648 26.27 -14.71 25.20
C ARG A 648 27.11 -13.70 25.97
N TYR A 649 27.63 -12.71 25.27
CA TYR A 649 28.46 -11.64 25.82
C TYR A 649 27.81 -10.28 25.62
N ALA A 650 27.91 -9.41 26.61
CA ALA A 650 27.73 -7.97 26.46
C ALA A 650 29.11 -7.32 26.25
N ILE A 651 29.17 -6.31 25.39
CA ILE A 651 30.37 -5.48 25.20
C ILE A 651 30.21 -4.21 26.03
N GLU A 652 31.21 -3.92 26.87
CA GLU A 652 31.30 -2.68 27.63
C GLU A 652 32.42 -1.79 27.05
N GLY A 653 32.07 -0.55 26.71
CA GLY A 653 32.95 0.41 26.03
C GLY A 653 32.74 0.45 24.52
N HIS A 654 33.35 1.44 23.86
CA HIS A 654 33.27 1.62 22.42
C HIS A 654 34.30 0.75 21.70
N VAL A 655 33.89 0.08 20.62
CA VAL A 655 34.74 -0.79 19.79
C VAL A 655 35.39 0.03 18.67
N ASP A 656 36.63 0.47 18.86
CA ASP A 656 37.41 1.24 17.89
C ASP A 656 38.07 0.32 16.84
N PRO A 657 37.79 0.50 15.53
CA PRO A 657 38.46 -0.22 14.46
C PRO A 657 39.98 -0.06 14.46
N ALA A 658 40.50 1.07 14.98
CA ALA A 658 41.93 1.40 14.97
C ALA A 658 42.75 0.75 16.10
N GLY A 659 42.13 -0.06 16.97
CA GLY A 659 42.88 -0.85 17.95
C GLY A 659 43.23 -0.16 19.27
N ARG A 660 42.72 1.06 19.52
CA ARG A 660 43.21 1.95 20.61
C ARG A 660 42.39 1.91 21.91
N ASP A 661 41.38 1.06 21.96
CA ASP A 661 40.33 1.00 22.99
C ASP A 661 40.51 -0.14 24.01
N GLU A 662 39.93 0.06 25.20
CA GLU A 662 39.87 -0.93 26.30
C GLU A 662 38.54 -1.70 26.33
N ALA A 663 37.87 -1.93 25.19
CA ALA A 663 36.58 -2.63 25.16
C ALA A 663 36.65 -3.99 25.90
N ARG A 664 35.68 -4.23 26.78
CA ARG A 664 35.59 -5.43 27.62
C ARG A 664 34.37 -6.25 27.25
N ILE A 665 34.42 -7.55 27.51
CA ILE A 665 33.29 -8.46 27.36
C ILE A 665 32.92 -9.11 28.67
N VAL A 666 31.63 -9.09 28.98
CA VAL A 666 31.04 -9.71 30.16
C VAL A 666 30.10 -10.80 29.69
N ILE A 667 30.13 -11.96 30.33
CA ILE A 667 29.21 -13.06 30.03
C ILE A 667 27.85 -12.70 30.60
N VAL A 668 26.84 -12.68 29.73
CA VAL A 668 25.44 -12.42 30.09
C VAL A 668 24.73 -13.73 30.43
N ASP A 669 24.93 -14.77 29.60
CA ASP A 669 24.25 -16.05 29.78
C ASP A 669 25.05 -17.20 29.13
N ARG A 670 24.78 -18.44 29.59
CA ARG A 670 25.33 -19.68 29.05
C ARG A 670 24.31 -20.82 29.05
N GLY A 671 24.21 -21.51 27.91
CA GLY A 671 23.37 -22.69 27.73
C GLY A 671 24.13 -23.90 27.18
N GLY A 672 23.56 -25.08 27.40
CA GLY A 672 24.12 -26.36 26.93
C GLY A 672 25.53 -26.62 27.46
N LEU A 673 26.39 -27.16 26.59
CA LEU A 673 27.78 -27.53 26.92
C LEU A 673 28.62 -26.35 27.44
N ALA A 674 28.27 -25.10 27.12
CA ALA A 674 29.02 -23.92 27.56
C ALA A 674 28.94 -23.65 29.07
N ARG A 675 27.97 -24.21 29.78
CA ARG A 675 27.82 -24.05 31.24
C ARG A 675 29.04 -24.55 32.01
N ASP A 676 29.60 -25.66 31.55
CA ASP A 676 30.72 -26.34 32.22
C ASP A 676 32.09 -25.96 31.65
N LEU A 677 32.14 -25.05 30.67
CA LEU A 677 33.39 -24.58 30.07
C LEU A 677 34.04 -23.46 30.89
N GLN A 678 35.35 -23.57 31.15
CA GLN A 678 36.12 -22.44 31.65
C GLN A 678 36.30 -21.39 30.54
N SER A 679 35.86 -20.15 30.78
CA SER A 679 36.05 -19.04 29.84
C SER A 679 37.16 -18.13 30.32
N ARG A 680 38.13 -17.87 29.44
CA ARG A 680 39.19 -16.86 29.66
C ARG A 680 38.64 -15.50 30.08
N THR A 681 37.45 -15.15 29.61
CA THR A 681 36.79 -13.86 29.92
C THR A 681 36.44 -13.69 31.40
N THR A 682 36.45 -14.77 32.18
CA THR A 682 36.26 -14.73 33.63
C THR A 682 37.49 -14.14 34.34
N ASP A 683 38.70 -14.38 33.82
CA ASP A 683 39.96 -13.89 34.41
C ASP A 683 40.53 -12.66 33.67
N ASP A 684 40.30 -12.56 32.36
CA ASP A 684 40.69 -11.43 31.50
C ASP A 684 39.52 -11.00 30.60
N PRO A 685 38.76 -9.96 30.99
CA PRO A 685 37.58 -9.53 30.26
C PRO A 685 37.90 -8.73 28.99
N GLN A 686 39.17 -8.51 28.61
CA GLN A 686 39.48 -7.67 27.46
C GLN A 686 39.05 -8.32 26.13
N LEU A 687 38.34 -7.55 25.30
CA LEU A 687 37.89 -7.97 23.97
C LEU A 687 39.09 -8.08 23.01
N ARG A 688 39.48 -9.31 22.68
CA ARG A 688 40.65 -9.62 21.85
C ARG A 688 40.39 -10.79 20.90
N GLY A 689 41.23 -10.91 19.88
CA GLY A 689 41.22 -12.02 18.92
C GLY A 689 39.96 -12.09 18.07
N THR A 690 39.49 -13.30 17.80
CA THR A 690 38.36 -13.59 16.91
C THR A 690 37.06 -12.89 17.31
N LYS A 691 36.81 -12.72 18.62
CA LYS A 691 35.63 -11.98 19.13
C LYS A 691 35.70 -10.49 18.81
N ARG A 692 36.88 -9.90 18.90
CA ARG A 692 37.12 -8.50 18.51
C ARG A 692 36.93 -8.32 17.00
N LEU A 693 37.43 -9.26 16.21
CA LEU A 693 37.28 -9.23 14.76
C LEU A 693 35.81 -9.18 14.36
N VAL A 694 34.97 -10.05 14.92
CA VAL A 694 33.51 -10.05 14.67
C VAL A 694 32.85 -8.75 15.11
N ALA A 695 33.25 -8.20 16.27
CA ALA A 695 32.72 -6.95 16.77
C ALA A 695 33.09 -5.72 15.91
N VAL A 696 34.23 -5.75 15.23
CA VAL A 696 34.67 -4.66 14.32
C VAL A 696 34.11 -4.84 12.91
N GLU A 697 34.11 -6.07 12.39
CA GLU A 697 33.66 -6.36 11.02
C GLU A 697 32.14 -6.41 10.88
N HIS A 698 31.40 -6.52 12.00
CA HIS A 698 29.94 -6.63 11.99
C HIS A 698 29.41 -7.84 11.18
N THR A 699 30.22 -8.90 11.06
CA THR A 699 29.88 -10.10 10.28
C THR A 699 29.99 -11.38 11.10
N VAL A 700 29.09 -12.34 10.80
CA VAL A 700 29.12 -13.68 11.39
C VAL A 700 30.41 -14.39 10.99
N LEU A 701 30.97 -15.14 11.94
CA LEU A 701 32.21 -15.91 11.73
C LEU A 701 32.09 -17.33 12.29
N VAL A 702 32.36 -18.31 11.43
CA VAL A 702 32.63 -19.69 11.81
C VAL A 702 34.11 -19.80 12.16
N ALA A 703 34.43 -20.37 13.32
CA ALA A 703 35.81 -20.54 13.79
C ALA A 703 35.99 -21.88 14.50
N LYS A 704 37.24 -22.35 14.55
CA LYS A 704 37.66 -23.54 15.29
C LYS A 704 38.48 -23.12 16.52
N GLY A 705 38.11 -23.63 17.68
CA GLY A 705 38.79 -23.35 18.94
C GLY A 705 40.23 -23.90 18.92
N ARG A 706 41.21 -23.02 19.19
CA ARG A 706 42.64 -23.36 19.08
C ARG A 706 43.11 -24.39 20.12
N ASN A 707 42.46 -24.42 21.28
CA ASN A 707 42.87 -25.26 22.41
C ASN A 707 42.01 -26.52 22.57
N ASP A 708 40.77 -26.49 22.10
CA ASP A 708 39.77 -27.56 22.31
C ASP A 708 39.21 -28.14 21.00
N GLY A 709 39.61 -27.60 19.84
CA GLY A 709 39.22 -28.07 18.52
C GLY A 709 37.74 -27.87 18.18
N ARG A 710 36.95 -27.24 19.06
CA ARG A 710 35.49 -27.11 18.91
C ARG A 710 35.13 -26.08 17.86
N THR A 711 34.10 -26.37 17.07
CA THR A 711 33.56 -25.42 16.10
C THR A 711 32.58 -24.47 16.77
N VAL A 712 32.73 -23.18 16.46
CA VAL A 712 31.86 -22.12 16.98
C VAL A 712 31.39 -21.21 15.86
N VAL A 713 30.15 -20.73 15.98
CA VAL A 713 29.59 -19.64 15.17
C VAL A 713 29.45 -18.42 16.07
N ILE A 714 30.14 -17.34 15.73
CA ILE A 714 30.12 -16.09 16.50
C ILE A 714 29.26 -15.08 15.73
N VAL A 715 28.21 -14.60 16.40
CA VAL A 715 27.18 -13.72 15.83
C VAL A 715 27.23 -12.35 16.53
N PRO A 716 27.38 -11.24 15.81
CA PRO A 716 27.36 -9.90 16.40
C PRO A 716 25.93 -9.44 16.72
N GLU A 717 25.75 -8.82 17.89
CA GLU A 717 24.52 -8.10 18.26
C GLU A 717 24.74 -6.60 18.05
N ILE A 718 24.05 -6.00 17.09
CA ILE A 718 24.30 -4.63 16.63
C ILE A 718 23.14 -3.73 17.00
N LYS A 719 23.43 -2.56 17.57
CA LYS A 719 22.44 -1.51 17.83
C LYS A 719 23.03 -0.15 17.49
N ASP A 720 22.27 0.69 16.80
CA ASP A 720 22.68 2.04 16.38
C ASP A 720 24.01 2.08 15.61
N GLY A 721 24.31 1.01 14.86
CA GLY A 721 25.55 0.88 14.08
C GLY A 721 26.76 0.34 14.86
N GLU A 722 26.62 0.05 16.16
CA GLU A 722 27.69 -0.46 17.01
C GLU A 722 27.41 -1.89 17.52
N THR A 723 28.44 -2.72 17.65
CA THR A 723 28.32 -4.05 18.26
C THR A 723 28.21 -3.90 19.78
N THR A 724 27.04 -4.24 20.32
CA THR A 724 26.72 -4.17 21.76
C THR A 724 26.84 -5.51 22.48
N GLY A 725 26.95 -6.61 21.72
CA GLY A 725 27.04 -7.97 22.27
C GLY A 725 27.50 -8.98 21.24
N LEU A 726 27.78 -10.20 21.69
CA LEU A 726 28.16 -11.33 20.84
C LEU A 726 27.46 -12.61 21.32
N SER A 727 26.83 -13.35 20.42
CA SER A 727 26.34 -14.70 20.68
C SER A 727 27.28 -15.72 20.04
N LEU A 728 27.92 -16.54 20.87
CA LEU A 728 28.80 -17.61 20.44
C LEU A 728 28.07 -18.95 20.61
N LEU A 729 27.78 -19.61 19.49
CA LEU A 729 27.16 -20.93 19.45
C LEU A 729 28.24 -22.01 19.26
N HIS A 730 28.23 -23.04 20.08
CA HIS A 730 29.00 -24.27 19.85
C HIS A 730 28.18 -25.18 18.94
N VAL A 731 28.73 -25.59 17.80
CA VAL A 731 27.98 -26.31 16.78
C VAL A 731 28.69 -27.60 16.34
N HIS A 732 27.91 -28.61 15.99
CA HIS A 732 28.37 -29.74 15.19
C HIS A 732 28.07 -29.45 13.72
N LEU A 733 29.06 -29.64 12.83
CA LEU A 733 28.86 -29.43 11.39
C LEU A 733 28.68 -30.76 10.67
N ARG A 734 27.80 -30.78 9.67
CA ARG A 734 27.70 -31.90 8.72
C ARG A 734 28.91 -31.90 7.79
N ASN A 735 29.47 -33.08 7.53
CA ASN A 735 30.63 -33.24 6.64
C ASN A 735 30.26 -33.80 5.26
N ASP A 736 29.02 -34.24 5.06
CA ASP A 736 28.52 -34.96 3.89
C ASP A 736 27.48 -34.15 3.11
N LEU A 737 27.80 -32.89 2.78
CA LEU A 737 26.91 -32.03 2.00
C LEU A 737 27.01 -32.29 0.50
N ALA A 738 25.86 -32.43 -0.17
CA ALA A 738 25.80 -32.47 -1.62
C ALA A 738 26.35 -31.16 -2.22
N LEU A 739 27.05 -31.27 -3.36
CA LEU A 739 27.74 -30.15 -4.02
C LEU A 739 26.86 -28.89 -4.24
N PRO A 740 25.59 -28.97 -4.69
CA PRO A 740 24.75 -27.78 -4.84
C PRO A 740 24.50 -27.05 -3.51
N THR A 741 24.31 -27.80 -2.43
CA THR A 741 24.11 -27.26 -1.08
C THR A 741 25.40 -26.63 -0.57
N LEU A 742 26.53 -27.31 -0.69
CA LEU A 742 27.84 -26.82 -0.27
C LEU A 742 28.22 -25.52 -1.00
N ARG A 743 27.94 -25.44 -2.31
CA ARG A 743 28.10 -24.22 -3.11
C ARG A 743 27.26 -23.06 -2.56
N SER A 744 25.97 -23.31 -2.32
CA SER A 744 25.05 -22.30 -1.78
C SER A 744 25.51 -21.77 -0.42
N VAL A 745 25.94 -22.66 0.48
CA VAL A 745 26.51 -22.30 1.79
C VAL A 745 27.74 -21.41 1.62
N LEU A 746 28.71 -21.81 0.77
CA LEU A 746 29.94 -21.05 0.54
C LEU A 746 29.70 -19.69 -0.16
N GLN A 747 28.69 -19.58 -1.01
CA GLN A 747 28.30 -18.30 -1.63
C GLN A 747 27.65 -17.38 -0.60
N GLY A 748 26.77 -17.90 0.25
CA GLY A 748 26.09 -17.13 1.29
C GLY A 748 26.99 -16.76 2.48
N TYR A 749 28.04 -17.54 2.74
CA TYR A 749 29.00 -17.28 3.80
C TYR A 749 30.28 -16.63 3.26
N ARG A 750 30.40 -15.30 3.43
CA ARG A 750 31.55 -14.47 3.01
C ARG A 750 31.95 -14.63 1.54
N ASN A 751 31.02 -15.08 0.68
CA ASN A 751 31.24 -15.37 -0.74
C ASN A 751 32.49 -16.23 -1.02
N ARG A 752 32.78 -17.17 -0.12
CA ARG A 752 33.98 -18.01 -0.17
C ARG A 752 34.06 -18.86 -1.43
N TYR A 753 32.93 -19.27 -2.00
CA TYR A 753 32.92 -20.02 -3.27
C TYR A 753 33.61 -19.24 -4.40
N ALA A 754 33.23 -17.97 -4.59
CA ALA A 754 33.84 -17.12 -5.60
C ALA A 754 35.32 -16.86 -5.30
N ALA A 755 35.66 -16.62 -4.03
CA ALA A 755 37.04 -16.40 -3.63
C ALA A 755 37.95 -17.61 -3.91
N ILE A 756 37.50 -18.82 -3.57
CA ILE A 756 38.22 -20.08 -3.86
C ILE A 756 38.33 -20.27 -5.37
N LYS A 757 37.23 -20.11 -6.11
CA LYS A 757 37.24 -20.20 -7.57
C LYS A 757 38.29 -19.27 -8.17
N HIS A 758 38.30 -18.00 -7.77
CA HIS A 758 39.24 -17.01 -8.29
C HIS A 758 40.69 -17.37 -7.97
N ALA A 759 40.98 -17.77 -6.73
CA ALA A 759 42.32 -18.17 -6.31
C ALA A 759 42.82 -19.43 -7.04
N VAL A 760 41.96 -20.42 -7.28
CA VAL A 760 42.30 -21.61 -8.07
C VAL A 760 42.56 -21.23 -9.53
N THR A 761 41.70 -20.38 -10.12
CA THR A 761 41.87 -19.95 -11.52
C THR A 761 43.09 -19.08 -11.78
N GLU A 762 43.78 -18.63 -10.72
CA GLU A 762 45.06 -17.94 -10.84
C GLU A 762 46.20 -18.90 -11.22
N THR A 763 46.11 -20.17 -10.80
CA THR A 763 47.13 -21.19 -11.09
C THR A 763 46.66 -22.31 -12.01
N GLU A 764 45.36 -22.61 -12.03
CA GLU A 764 44.75 -23.70 -12.81
C GLU A 764 43.81 -23.16 -13.89
N PRO A 765 43.76 -23.77 -15.09
CA PRO A 765 42.95 -23.28 -16.21
C PRO A 765 41.43 -23.45 -16.00
N ILE A 766 41.00 -24.39 -15.13
CA ILE A 766 39.59 -24.71 -14.89
C ILE A 766 39.37 -24.94 -13.39
N PHE A 767 38.33 -24.31 -12.83
CA PHE A 767 37.89 -24.61 -11.46
C PHE A 767 36.97 -25.84 -11.46
N ARG A 768 37.48 -26.94 -10.89
CA ARG A 768 36.73 -28.18 -10.66
C ARG A 768 35.95 -28.11 -9.36
N ASP A 769 34.68 -27.74 -9.44
CA ASP A 769 33.83 -27.54 -8.26
C ASP A 769 33.52 -28.84 -7.51
N ASP A 770 33.61 -29.98 -8.17
CA ASP A 770 33.44 -31.32 -7.57
C ASP A 770 34.47 -31.61 -6.47
N LEU A 771 35.69 -31.08 -6.56
CA LEU A 771 36.73 -31.26 -5.53
C LEU A 771 36.39 -30.58 -4.19
N LEU A 772 35.37 -29.70 -4.14
CA LEU A 772 34.90 -29.12 -2.88
C LEU A 772 34.38 -30.18 -1.91
N THR A 773 33.83 -31.30 -2.41
CA THR A 773 33.31 -32.36 -1.53
C THR A 773 34.42 -33.20 -0.89
N ASP A 774 35.65 -33.09 -1.39
CA ASP A 774 36.82 -33.83 -0.89
C ASP A 774 37.54 -33.08 0.25
N VAL A 775 37.20 -31.81 0.48
CA VAL A 775 37.79 -30.98 1.54
C VAL A 775 36.85 -30.97 2.76
N PRO A 776 37.36 -31.21 3.98
CA PRO A 776 36.55 -31.12 5.20
C PRO A 776 35.83 -29.77 5.31
N VAL A 777 34.54 -29.77 5.61
CA VAL A 777 33.75 -28.54 5.51
C VAL A 777 34.21 -27.47 6.50
N ILE A 778 34.72 -27.86 7.66
CA ILE A 778 35.32 -26.90 8.60
C ILE A 778 36.52 -26.17 7.98
N GLU A 779 37.37 -26.86 7.21
CA GLU A 779 38.50 -26.24 6.52
C GLU A 779 38.01 -25.30 5.42
N LEU A 780 37.00 -25.70 4.66
CA LEU A 780 36.34 -24.83 3.68
C LEU A 780 35.79 -23.54 4.30
N MET A 781 35.37 -23.56 5.57
CA MET A 781 34.88 -22.36 6.27
C MET A 781 35.98 -21.52 6.91
N THR A 782 37.04 -22.14 7.43
CA THR A 782 38.00 -21.46 8.32
C THR A 782 39.39 -21.24 7.71
N GLU A 783 39.83 -22.07 6.77
CA GLU A 783 41.18 -21.95 6.22
C GLU A 783 41.31 -20.73 5.28
N PRO A 784 42.50 -20.11 5.19
CA PRO A 784 42.80 -19.10 4.19
C PRO A 784 42.56 -19.63 2.76
N VAL A 785 41.95 -18.79 1.92
CA VAL A 785 41.55 -19.16 0.55
C VAL A 785 42.74 -19.63 -0.30
N ASN A 786 43.91 -19.04 -0.10
CA ASN A 786 45.14 -19.40 -0.79
C ASN A 786 45.67 -20.80 -0.42
N LEU A 787 45.43 -21.26 0.81
CA LEU A 787 45.77 -22.64 1.22
C LEU A 787 44.74 -23.63 0.67
N LEU A 788 43.46 -23.28 0.68
CA LEU A 788 42.42 -24.10 0.08
C LEU A 788 42.64 -24.31 -1.41
N ALA A 789 43.13 -23.30 -2.13
CA ALA A 789 43.43 -23.41 -3.55
C ALA A 789 44.51 -24.48 -3.86
N GLU A 790 45.36 -24.85 -2.90
CA GLU A 790 46.37 -25.91 -3.10
C GLU A 790 45.76 -27.29 -3.30
N HIS A 791 44.53 -27.53 -2.82
CA HIS A 791 43.81 -28.79 -3.07
C HIS A 791 43.46 -29.00 -4.56
N TRP A 792 43.51 -27.94 -5.37
CA TRP A 792 43.31 -28.01 -6.82
C TRP A 792 44.61 -28.17 -7.62
N ARG A 793 45.78 -28.13 -6.94
CA ARG A 793 47.08 -28.43 -7.55
C ARG A 793 47.32 -29.94 -7.54
N SER A 794 46.64 -30.66 -8.43
CA SER A 794 46.83 -32.11 -8.61
C SER A 794 47.25 -32.42 -10.04
#